data_AF-A0A954QVD6-F1
#
_entry.id   AF-A0A954QVD6-F1
#
_cell.length_a   1.000
_cell.length_b   1.000
_cell.length_c   1.000
_cell.angle_alpha   90.00
_cell.angle_beta   90.00
_cell.angle_gamma   90.00
#
_symmetry.space_group_name_H-M   'P 1'
#
loop_
_entity.id
_entity.type
_entity.pdbx_description
1 polymer ?
#
loop_
_entity_poly.entity_id
_entity_poly.type
_entity_poly.pdbx_seq_one_letter_code
_entity_poly.pdbx_strand_id
1 'polypeptide(L)'
;MSRKTNRVEVEQNLKRVVERTSIQRRRRRLLFESLEDRRMLASRVWDGGGTDNNWSTAANWQGDVAPLAGDDLIFPDSAAHKTNFNDLAAGTRFNTLQFTGSGYAITGNPIQLQGGITASNVVGVNEFDVPIRLLNSQSFVSANVAATLILGDIDTADLQGTTSFLGTSAMFLEGDGMTVVQGVISGLGSVTKLGTGTATFSGNNTYLGLTDVRQGVLVADHDSALGSPLTGDTQVQAGASLHIVGSRTIAEPLAIREGGVGFGIGSDPSELGALRSIGGANTWTGPIELAGGDNLIGVDAGGSLNITSRLAAITSSGRDLVKTGDGTLRLSGSEANLFTGTTTVLQGTLELAKSPHVDAIGGNLVIGNNIGGDDAATVRILADEQIPLLNFFDSALNTVTVLSSGRLELLDNSIEEQIGNLTLTTGATYSADVDLNQGRLVLGGSGLTVSASAQGGTSGLSPAATIVDGVLDLGTFFSGSGGGLNKNFNIGDTQIANIATDLLISANIVGNADVQLLKSGAGTMRLDGANTMSGPFVWVGGLLEAGSDSAFGTGVFSWQSDSNTLIAVGGPRTINNPISVDSNNTNFIGTQPLTFTGPVTLTGNRTFRVFDPALTVTLAGSIDESIFGSRSFAKGGRGTLVLTQPNTYSGATTVNNDGGTLVLRDNGTILHSSAVTVGIGGTLTIDNDGGANLGDRINDLTNISLNGKLVFTGASGANSREQVGQINSGSNLASSLEIQNTSGGTFTSKLVAGALGTGTNRTFHLIGTGAPLSANGANQFNLINSFGLDDGILPMGIVSGPGGAVDFITLASNTDGVALVPL
;
A
#
# COMPACT_ATOMS: atom_id res chain seq x y z
N MET A 1 -36.32 50.68 -30.84
CA MET A 1 -37.15 50.71 -32.07
C MET A 1 -38.41 49.89 -31.79
N SER A 2 -39.52 50.54 -31.45
CA SER A 2 -40.74 50.73 -32.27
C SER A 2 -41.86 49.76 -31.80
N ARG A 3 -42.75 50.16 -30.87
CA ARG A 3 -44.01 50.93 -31.01
C ARG A 3 -45.26 50.06 -31.36
N LYS A 4 -46.25 50.14 -30.44
CA LYS A 4 -47.70 50.47 -30.66
C LYS A 4 -48.64 49.34 -31.19
N THR A 5 -49.95 49.17 -30.84
CA THR A 5 -50.98 49.82 -29.98
C THR A 5 -52.28 48.95 -29.98
N ASN A 6 -53.20 49.25 -29.04
CA ASN A 6 -54.69 49.17 -29.07
C ASN A 6 -55.39 47.79 -28.94
N ARG A 7 -56.31 47.54 -27.99
CA ARG A 7 -57.53 48.25 -27.49
C ARG A 7 -58.70 48.22 -28.49
N VAL A 8 -59.71 47.37 -28.26
CA VAL A 8 -61.16 47.68 -28.42
C VAL A 8 -62.00 46.79 -27.50
N GLU A 9 -62.85 47.47 -26.73
CA GLU A 9 -63.93 47.05 -25.85
C GLU A 9 -65.27 46.94 -26.63
N VAL A 10 -66.16 46.06 -26.16
CA VAL A 10 -67.59 46.35 -25.86
C VAL A 10 -68.67 46.34 -26.99
N GLU A 11 -69.67 45.48 -26.70
CA GLU A 11 -71.12 45.53 -26.96
C GLU A 11 -71.73 45.44 -28.37
N GLN A 12 -72.68 44.49 -28.49
CA GLN A 12 -74.11 44.64 -28.84
C GLN A 12 -74.58 43.29 -29.46
N ASN A 13 -75.59 42.56 -28.98
CA ASN A 13 -76.97 43.01 -28.85
C ASN A 13 -77.82 42.12 -27.94
N LEU A 14 -78.68 42.82 -27.21
CA LEU A 14 -79.68 42.41 -26.25
C LEU A 14 -81.04 42.06 -26.90
N LYS A 15 -81.85 41.28 -26.15
CA LYS A 15 -83.34 41.20 -26.08
C LYS A 15 -84.09 40.15 -26.91
N ARG A 16 -84.76 39.24 -26.17
CA ARG A 16 -86.23 39.03 -26.04
C ARG A 16 -86.49 37.56 -25.62
N VAL A 17 -87.44 37.15 -24.78
CA VAL A 17 -88.56 37.78 -24.08
C VAL A 17 -89.02 36.86 -22.93
N VAL A 18 -89.58 37.53 -21.92
CA VAL A 18 -90.31 37.17 -20.70
C VAL A 18 -91.39 36.09 -20.86
N GLU A 19 -91.58 35.21 -19.87
CA GLU A 19 -92.89 34.98 -19.21
C GLU A 19 -92.81 34.15 -17.91
N ARG A 20 -93.30 34.74 -16.82
CA ARG A 20 -93.68 34.08 -15.56
C ARG A 20 -95.20 34.08 -15.49
N THR A 21 -95.84 32.91 -15.38
CA THR A 21 -97.23 32.81 -14.94
C THR A 21 -97.50 31.53 -14.14
N SER A 22 -97.74 31.75 -12.84
CA SER A 22 -98.57 31.07 -11.83
C SER A 22 -98.98 29.57 -11.91
N ILE A 23 -98.57 28.85 -10.85
CA ILE A 23 -99.33 27.98 -9.91
C ILE A 23 -100.39 27.01 -10.48
N GLN A 24 -100.07 25.71 -10.44
CA GLN A 24 -101.03 24.63 -10.13
C GLN A 24 -100.55 23.81 -8.93
N ARG A 25 -101.35 23.80 -7.85
CA ARG A 25 -101.20 22.90 -6.70
C ARG A 25 -101.50 21.46 -7.14
N ARG A 26 -100.45 20.65 -7.34
CA ARG A 26 -100.55 19.18 -7.27
C ARG A 26 -100.02 18.73 -5.90
N ARG A 27 -100.89 18.11 -5.10
CA ARG A 27 -100.52 17.38 -3.87
C ARG A 27 -99.47 16.32 -4.25
N ARG A 28 -98.20 16.55 -3.95
CA ARG A 28 -97.19 15.48 -3.89
C ARG A 28 -97.28 14.87 -2.50
N ARG A 29 -97.49 13.54 -2.45
CA ARG A 29 -97.27 12.75 -1.24
C ARG A 29 -95.86 13.10 -0.72
N LEU A 30 -95.75 13.39 0.57
CA LEU A 30 -94.46 13.33 1.26
C LEU A 30 -94.01 11.86 1.18
N LEU A 31 -93.10 11.58 0.26
CA LEU A 31 -92.26 10.40 0.34
C LEU A 31 -91.26 10.71 1.44
N PHE A 32 -91.39 10.05 2.59
CA PHE A 32 -90.24 9.85 3.45
C PHE A 32 -89.31 8.93 2.67
N GLU A 33 -88.28 9.52 2.06
CA GLU A 33 -87.06 8.76 1.81
C GLU A 33 -86.45 8.49 3.19
N SER A 34 -86.10 7.22 3.46
CA SER A 34 -85.20 6.93 4.58
C SER A 34 -83.98 7.81 4.37
N LEU A 35 -83.59 8.59 5.39
CA LEU A 35 -82.23 9.12 5.40
C LEU A 35 -81.30 7.94 5.10
N GLU A 36 -80.43 8.08 4.11
CA GLU A 36 -79.30 7.17 3.96
C GLU A 36 -78.56 7.12 5.30
N ASP A 37 -78.21 5.92 5.78
CA ASP A 37 -77.34 5.77 6.94
C ASP A 37 -76.08 6.59 6.67
N ARG A 38 -75.90 7.68 7.42
CA ARG A 38 -74.60 8.34 7.53
C ARG A 38 -73.70 7.41 8.33
N ARG A 39 -73.10 6.42 7.64
CA ARG A 39 -72.01 5.62 8.17
C ARG A 39 -70.78 6.52 8.29
N MET A 40 -70.74 7.30 9.37
CA MET A 40 -69.52 8.00 9.76
C MET A 40 -68.54 6.94 10.26
N LEU A 41 -67.31 6.97 9.73
CA LEU A 41 -66.19 6.18 10.26
C LEU A 41 -66.13 6.43 11.77
N ALA A 42 -66.22 5.38 12.57
CA ALA A 42 -66.18 5.47 14.03
C ALA A 42 -64.86 4.93 14.57
N SER A 43 -64.28 5.62 15.55
CA SER A 43 -63.14 5.08 16.30
C SER A 43 -63.63 4.10 17.35
N ARG A 44 -63.04 2.89 17.36
CA ARG A 44 -63.33 1.80 18.28
C ARG A 44 -62.09 1.58 19.13
N VAL A 45 -62.24 1.77 20.44
CA VAL A 45 -61.14 1.66 21.40
C VAL A 45 -61.26 0.31 22.10
N TRP A 46 -60.25 -0.54 21.97
CA TRP A 46 -60.21 -1.82 22.67
C TRP A 46 -59.98 -1.58 24.17
N ASP A 47 -60.89 -2.07 25.01
CA ASP A 47 -60.72 -2.01 26.47
C ASP A 47 -60.60 -3.40 27.11
N GLY A 48 -60.98 -4.47 26.40
CA GLY A 48 -60.96 -5.84 26.90
C GLY A 48 -61.89 -6.05 28.10
N GLY A 49 -62.99 -5.30 28.20
CA GLY A 49 -63.93 -5.35 29.33
C GLY A 49 -64.83 -6.59 29.40
N GLY A 50 -64.85 -7.44 28.37
CA GLY A 50 -65.69 -8.63 28.28
C GLY A 50 -65.05 -9.88 28.92
N THR A 51 -65.77 -11.01 28.85
CA THR A 51 -65.35 -12.28 29.44
C THR A 51 -64.47 -13.14 28.51
N ASP A 52 -64.26 -12.68 27.28
CA ASP A 52 -63.43 -13.33 26.27
C ASP A 52 -62.50 -12.28 25.62
N ASN A 53 -61.73 -12.68 24.61
CA ASN A 53 -60.80 -11.79 23.91
C ASN A 53 -61.14 -11.64 22.42
N ASN A 54 -62.41 -11.84 22.05
CA ASN A 54 -62.86 -11.81 20.66
C ASN A 54 -63.24 -10.39 20.22
N TRP A 55 -62.92 -10.03 18.98
CA TRP A 55 -63.26 -8.72 18.41
C TRP A 55 -64.77 -8.56 18.17
N SER A 56 -65.51 -9.65 17.93
CA SER A 56 -66.96 -9.62 17.74
C SER A 56 -67.76 -9.36 19.04
N THR A 57 -67.14 -9.57 20.20
CA THR A 57 -67.76 -9.35 21.51
C THR A 57 -67.77 -7.85 21.83
N ALA A 58 -68.96 -7.25 21.81
CA ALA A 58 -69.13 -5.81 21.97
C ALA A 58 -68.58 -5.26 23.31
N ALA A 59 -68.66 -6.05 24.39
CA ALA A 59 -68.14 -5.68 25.72
C ALA A 59 -66.61 -5.57 25.81
N ASN A 60 -65.86 -6.00 24.79
CA ASN A 60 -64.40 -5.82 24.72
C ASN A 60 -63.98 -4.47 24.12
N TRP A 61 -64.95 -3.65 23.73
CA TRP A 61 -64.75 -2.36 23.10
C TRP A 61 -65.43 -1.27 23.92
N GLN A 62 -64.73 -0.14 24.07
CA GLN A 62 -65.24 1.03 24.77
C GLN A 62 -66.59 1.47 24.20
N GLY A 63 -67.58 1.59 25.09
CA GLY A 63 -68.96 1.93 24.72
C GLY A 63 -69.82 0.72 24.35
N ASP A 64 -69.32 -0.49 24.57
CA ASP A 64 -70.00 -1.77 24.35
C ASP A 64 -70.49 -1.94 22.90
N VAL A 65 -69.65 -1.57 21.93
CA VAL A 65 -69.95 -1.68 20.48
C VAL A 65 -68.79 -2.34 19.75
N ALA A 66 -69.03 -3.53 19.19
CA ALA A 66 -68.08 -4.23 18.34
C ALA A 66 -67.79 -3.43 17.04
N PRO A 67 -66.56 -3.50 16.51
CA PRO A 67 -66.15 -2.78 15.33
C PRO A 67 -66.84 -3.31 14.07
N LEU A 68 -67.10 -2.41 13.13
CA LEU A 68 -67.66 -2.70 11.82
C LEU A 68 -66.68 -2.36 10.71
N ALA A 69 -66.97 -2.84 9.50
CA ALA A 69 -66.15 -2.55 8.33
C ALA A 69 -66.06 -1.03 8.08
N GLY A 70 -64.83 -0.51 8.00
CA GLY A 70 -64.49 0.90 7.82
C GLY A 70 -64.11 1.62 9.11
N ASP A 71 -64.30 1.03 10.29
CA ASP A 71 -63.96 1.67 11.56
C ASP A 71 -62.43 1.87 11.72
N ASP A 72 -62.04 2.83 12.56
CA ASP A 72 -60.67 3.02 13.04
C ASP A 72 -60.50 2.26 14.36
N LEU A 73 -59.46 1.45 14.50
CA LEU A 73 -59.23 0.67 15.72
C LEU A 73 -58.10 1.27 16.55
N ILE A 74 -58.32 1.44 17.85
CA ILE A 74 -57.35 2.00 18.80
C ILE A 74 -57.10 0.98 19.91
N PHE A 75 -55.83 0.70 20.16
CA PHE A 75 -55.31 -0.23 21.17
C PHE A 75 -54.53 0.57 22.24
N PRO A 76 -55.19 1.01 23.33
CA PRO A 76 -54.61 1.88 24.36
C PRO A 76 -53.90 1.15 25.49
N ASP A 77 -53.00 1.83 26.20
CA ASP A 77 -52.30 1.22 27.33
C ASP A 77 -53.24 0.74 28.45
N SER A 78 -54.42 1.37 28.58
CA SER A 78 -55.43 1.07 29.60
C SER A 78 -56.21 -0.23 29.40
N ALA A 79 -56.03 -0.95 28.28
CA ALA A 79 -56.81 -2.15 28.02
C ALA A 79 -56.50 -3.27 29.02
N ALA A 80 -57.54 -3.95 29.50
CA ALA A 80 -57.43 -5.04 30.47
C ALA A 80 -56.80 -6.30 29.85
N HIS A 81 -57.17 -6.63 28.61
CA HIS A 81 -56.67 -7.80 27.90
C HIS A 81 -55.86 -7.38 26.67
N LYS A 82 -54.53 -7.58 26.68
CA LYS A 82 -53.66 -7.20 25.55
C LYS A 82 -53.40 -8.33 24.55
N THR A 83 -53.73 -9.56 24.91
CA THR A 83 -53.79 -10.70 23.98
C THR A 83 -55.22 -10.87 23.48
N ASN A 84 -55.45 -10.72 22.18
CA ASN A 84 -56.79 -10.81 21.61
C ASN A 84 -56.83 -11.44 20.21
N PHE A 85 -58.04 -11.84 19.81
CA PHE A 85 -58.27 -12.62 18.60
C PHE A 85 -59.33 -11.95 17.72
N ASN A 86 -58.95 -11.64 16.48
CA ASN A 86 -59.88 -11.16 15.47
C ASN A 86 -60.71 -12.33 14.90
N ASP A 87 -61.93 -12.49 15.42
CA ASP A 87 -62.90 -13.49 14.96
C ASP A 87 -63.92 -12.94 13.95
N LEU A 88 -63.79 -11.68 13.53
CA LEU A 88 -64.67 -11.08 12.53
C LEU A 88 -64.51 -11.78 11.17
N ALA A 89 -65.47 -11.57 10.27
CA ALA A 89 -65.42 -12.18 8.94
C ALA A 89 -64.10 -11.88 8.22
N ALA A 90 -63.49 -12.91 7.62
CA ALA A 90 -62.26 -12.77 6.85
C ALA A 90 -62.40 -11.69 5.77
N GLY A 91 -61.41 -10.80 5.68
CA GLY A 91 -61.40 -9.66 4.78
C GLY A 91 -62.22 -8.45 5.27
N THR A 92 -62.66 -8.43 6.54
CA THR A 92 -63.26 -7.23 7.13
C THR A 92 -62.31 -6.06 6.96
N ARG A 93 -62.81 -4.97 6.38
CA ARG A 93 -62.03 -3.77 6.07
C ARG A 93 -61.95 -2.85 7.28
N PHE A 94 -60.78 -2.35 7.60
CA PHE A 94 -60.57 -1.28 8.58
C PHE A 94 -59.89 -0.08 7.95
N ASN A 95 -60.16 1.11 8.48
CA ASN A 95 -59.52 2.32 8.01
C ASN A 95 -58.10 2.41 8.60
N THR A 96 -57.93 2.76 9.87
CA THR A 96 -56.62 2.78 10.56
C THR A 96 -56.56 1.81 11.73
N LEU A 97 -55.34 1.40 12.12
CA LEU A 97 -55.05 0.77 13.41
C LEU A 97 -54.02 1.61 14.17
N GLN A 98 -54.31 1.95 15.42
CA GLN A 98 -53.42 2.74 16.27
C GLN A 98 -53.11 2.02 17.59
N PHE A 99 -51.84 1.77 17.86
CA PHE A 99 -51.36 1.29 19.16
C PHE A 99 -50.79 2.46 19.96
N THR A 100 -51.52 2.91 20.98
CA THR A 100 -51.00 3.89 21.95
C THR A 100 -50.45 3.21 23.20
N GLY A 101 -50.84 1.94 23.46
CA GLY A 101 -50.24 1.06 24.45
C GLY A 101 -49.21 0.08 23.87
N SER A 102 -48.49 -0.63 24.75
CA SER A 102 -47.57 -1.71 24.38
C SER A 102 -47.95 -3.04 25.02
N GLY A 103 -47.42 -4.15 24.47
CA GLY A 103 -47.65 -5.52 24.94
C GLY A 103 -48.82 -6.22 24.27
N TYR A 104 -49.31 -5.69 23.14
CA TYR A 104 -50.38 -6.35 22.39
C TYR A 104 -49.88 -7.57 21.66
N ALA A 105 -50.68 -8.64 21.65
CA ALA A 105 -50.48 -9.84 20.85
C ALA A 105 -51.81 -10.19 20.19
N ILE A 106 -51.92 -9.88 18.90
CA ILE A 106 -53.17 -9.95 18.15
C ILE A 106 -53.01 -10.99 17.03
N THR A 107 -53.93 -11.94 16.98
CA THR A 107 -53.99 -12.99 15.94
C THR A 107 -55.40 -13.09 15.37
N GLY A 108 -55.60 -13.84 14.28
CA GLY A 108 -56.94 -14.22 13.82
C GLY A 108 -57.19 -14.04 12.32
N ASN A 109 -58.46 -13.82 11.97
CA ASN A 109 -58.93 -13.77 10.59
C ASN A 109 -58.32 -12.57 9.82
N PRO A 110 -58.04 -12.72 8.51
CA PRO A 110 -57.39 -11.68 7.72
C PRO A 110 -58.23 -10.41 7.60
N ILE A 111 -57.57 -9.25 7.43
CA ILE A 111 -58.22 -7.94 7.27
C ILE A 111 -57.82 -7.25 5.95
N GLN A 112 -58.62 -6.26 5.54
CA GLN A 112 -58.24 -5.31 4.49
C GLN A 112 -57.95 -3.95 5.09
N LEU A 113 -56.85 -3.30 4.70
CA LEU A 113 -56.40 -2.04 5.31
C LEU A 113 -56.43 -0.86 4.32
N GLN A 114 -56.83 0.33 4.80
CA GLN A 114 -56.98 1.54 3.97
C GLN A 114 -56.14 2.74 4.43
N GLY A 115 -55.84 2.90 5.72
CA GLY A 115 -55.17 4.05 6.33
C GLY A 115 -54.03 3.72 7.30
N GLY A 116 -53.45 2.53 7.20
CA GLY A 116 -52.17 2.19 7.81
C GLY A 116 -52.25 1.73 9.26
N ILE A 117 -51.07 1.42 9.81
CA ILE A 117 -50.88 1.05 11.22
C ILE A 117 -49.92 2.05 11.85
N THR A 118 -50.25 2.58 13.03
CA THR A 118 -49.36 3.46 13.80
C THR A 118 -49.18 2.94 15.22
N ALA A 119 -47.98 2.49 15.54
CA ALA A 119 -47.54 2.20 16.90
C ALA A 119 -46.83 3.43 17.48
N SER A 120 -47.54 4.17 18.33
CA SER A 120 -47.05 5.39 18.99
C SER A 120 -46.65 5.17 20.46
N ASN A 121 -46.62 3.92 20.92
CA ASN A 121 -46.12 3.59 22.26
C ASN A 121 -44.65 4.01 22.38
N VAL A 122 -44.26 4.51 23.57
CA VAL A 122 -42.89 5.03 23.78
C VAL A 122 -41.86 3.90 23.87
N VAL A 123 -42.26 2.80 24.51
CA VAL A 123 -41.43 1.59 24.73
C VAL A 123 -42.26 0.33 24.53
N GLY A 124 -41.60 -0.78 24.22
CA GLY A 124 -42.20 -2.11 24.21
C GLY A 124 -42.70 -2.56 22.84
N VAL A 125 -43.18 -3.80 22.81
CA VAL A 125 -43.50 -4.54 21.58
C VAL A 125 -45.01 -4.62 21.40
N ASN A 126 -45.48 -4.48 20.16
CA ASN A 126 -46.83 -4.84 19.74
C ASN A 126 -46.73 -5.84 18.59
N GLU A 127 -47.32 -7.01 18.75
CA GLU A 127 -47.38 -8.06 17.75
C GLU A 127 -48.79 -8.13 17.14
N PHE A 128 -48.83 -7.90 15.83
CA PHE A 128 -50.03 -7.94 15.01
C PHE A 128 -49.86 -9.02 13.94
N ASP A 129 -50.12 -10.26 14.33
CA ASP A 129 -50.06 -11.45 13.48
C ASP A 129 -51.44 -11.79 12.90
N VAL A 130 -52.04 -10.80 12.25
CA VAL A 130 -53.27 -10.94 11.48
C VAL A 130 -52.92 -10.67 10.02
N PRO A 131 -53.21 -11.56 9.06
CA PRO A 131 -52.85 -11.31 7.67
C PRO A 131 -53.55 -10.06 7.12
N ILE A 132 -52.79 -9.20 6.45
CA ILE A 132 -53.26 -7.90 5.94
C ILE A 132 -53.25 -7.92 4.42
N ARG A 133 -54.37 -7.55 3.79
CA ARG A 133 -54.38 -7.15 2.37
C ARG A 133 -54.50 -5.64 2.22
N LEU A 134 -53.58 -5.03 1.46
CA LEU A 134 -53.59 -3.60 1.20
C LEU A 134 -54.60 -3.25 0.10
N LEU A 135 -55.36 -2.17 0.29
CA LEU A 135 -56.31 -1.67 -0.73
C LEU A 135 -55.79 -0.43 -1.48
N ASN A 136 -54.81 0.26 -0.91
CA ASN A 136 -54.09 1.38 -1.49
C ASN A 136 -52.74 1.51 -0.77
N SER A 137 -51.92 2.50 -1.12
CA SER A 137 -50.66 2.79 -0.45
C SER A 137 -50.84 2.96 1.07
N GLN A 138 -50.14 2.15 1.88
CA GLN A 138 -50.24 2.17 3.34
C GLN A 138 -48.92 2.53 4.02
N SER A 139 -49.00 3.28 5.13
CA SER A 139 -47.88 3.48 6.04
C SER A 139 -48.02 2.63 7.30
N PHE A 140 -46.93 1.99 7.69
CA PHE A 140 -46.75 1.26 8.93
C PHE A 140 -45.68 1.99 9.74
N VAL A 141 -46.08 2.55 10.87
CA VAL A 141 -45.23 3.47 11.65
C VAL A 141 -44.92 2.86 13.00
N SER A 142 -43.63 2.69 13.32
CA SER A 142 -43.14 2.44 14.68
C SER A 142 -42.46 3.72 15.17
N ALA A 143 -43.19 4.55 15.92
CA ALA A 143 -42.86 5.96 16.01
C ALA A 143 -41.63 6.29 16.88
N ASN A 144 -41.32 5.46 17.88
CA ASN A 144 -40.32 5.78 18.91
C ASN A 144 -39.19 4.75 18.93
N VAL A 145 -37.95 5.18 19.18
CA VAL A 145 -36.72 4.35 19.21
C VAL A 145 -36.85 3.03 19.98
N ALA A 146 -37.57 3.02 21.09
CA ALA A 146 -37.73 1.85 21.96
C ALA A 146 -39.03 1.06 21.72
N ALA A 147 -39.78 1.40 20.67
CA ALA A 147 -40.99 0.71 20.25
C ALA A 147 -40.69 -0.33 19.16
N THR A 148 -41.39 -1.45 19.21
CA THR A 148 -41.34 -2.48 18.18
C THR A 148 -42.74 -2.81 17.70
N LEU A 149 -42.96 -2.79 16.39
CA LEU A 149 -44.17 -3.29 15.74
C LEU A 149 -43.82 -4.58 14.98
N ILE A 150 -44.43 -5.69 15.33
CA ILE A 150 -44.27 -6.98 14.65
C ILE A 150 -45.52 -7.25 13.82
N LEU A 151 -45.35 -7.62 12.55
CA LEU A 151 -46.41 -7.84 11.57
C LEU A 151 -46.33 -9.25 10.98
N GLY A 152 -47.49 -9.91 10.87
CA GLY A 152 -47.66 -11.17 10.14
C GLY A 152 -47.63 -11.00 8.61
N ASP A 153 -48.38 -11.84 7.90
CA ASP A 153 -48.44 -11.83 6.42
C ASP A 153 -49.02 -10.52 5.86
N ILE A 154 -48.41 -10.00 4.78
CA ILE A 154 -48.85 -8.78 4.08
C ILE A 154 -48.98 -9.03 2.59
N ASP A 155 -50.19 -8.93 2.07
CA ASP A 155 -50.50 -8.96 0.64
C ASP A 155 -50.61 -7.54 0.09
N THR A 156 -49.60 -7.12 -0.68
CA THR A 156 -49.55 -5.81 -1.37
C THR A 156 -50.51 -5.72 -2.56
N ALA A 157 -51.24 -6.80 -2.88
CA ALA A 157 -52.18 -6.86 -3.98
C ALA A 157 -51.54 -6.44 -5.32
N ASP A 158 -52.31 -5.79 -6.21
CA ASP A 158 -51.83 -5.29 -7.51
C ASP A 158 -51.34 -3.84 -7.44
N LEU A 159 -50.95 -3.36 -6.24
CA LEU A 159 -50.57 -1.96 -6.00
C LEU A 159 -49.16 -1.67 -6.51
N GLN A 160 -48.95 -1.74 -7.82
CA GLN A 160 -47.67 -1.38 -8.43
C GLN A 160 -47.35 0.08 -8.11
N GLY A 161 -46.40 0.28 -7.19
CA GLY A 161 -45.89 1.60 -6.91
C GLY A 161 -45.13 2.15 -8.11
N THR A 162 -45.00 3.48 -8.22
CA THR A 162 -44.24 4.09 -9.31
C THR A 162 -42.78 4.28 -8.89
N THR A 163 -41.83 3.89 -9.73
CA THR A 163 -40.37 3.85 -9.49
C THR A 163 -39.68 5.23 -9.40
N SER A 164 -40.40 6.31 -9.07
CA SER A 164 -39.84 7.67 -9.05
C SER A 164 -39.73 8.26 -7.63
N PHE A 165 -38.87 9.26 -7.46
CA PHE A 165 -38.71 10.03 -6.21
C PHE A 165 -40.04 10.63 -5.69
N LEU A 166 -41.02 10.84 -6.59
CA LEU A 166 -42.38 11.34 -6.31
C LEU A 166 -43.46 10.25 -6.32
N GLY A 167 -43.04 8.99 -6.36
CA GLY A 167 -43.93 7.86 -6.55
C GLY A 167 -44.61 7.36 -5.28
N THR A 168 -45.80 6.79 -5.45
CA THR A 168 -46.50 6.05 -4.38
C THR A 168 -45.94 4.63 -4.30
N SER A 169 -45.59 4.15 -3.10
CA SER A 169 -45.29 2.73 -2.84
C SER A 169 -46.52 2.01 -2.30
N ALA A 170 -46.60 0.69 -2.46
CA ALA A 170 -47.70 -0.05 -1.85
C ALA A 170 -47.62 0.00 -0.32
N MET A 171 -46.39 -0.09 0.20
CA MET A 171 -46.11 -0.15 1.62
C MET A 171 -44.96 0.80 1.99
N PHE A 172 -45.20 1.65 2.99
CA PHE A 172 -44.18 2.47 3.64
C PHE A 172 -43.94 1.95 5.05
N LEU A 173 -42.66 1.77 5.39
CA LEU A 173 -42.19 1.45 6.74
C LEU A 173 -41.52 2.68 7.31
N GLU A 174 -42.05 3.25 8.38
CA GLU A 174 -41.63 4.56 8.87
C GLU A 174 -41.44 4.60 10.40
N GLY A 175 -40.87 5.71 10.86
CA GLY A 175 -40.63 6.01 12.27
C GLY A 175 -39.20 5.71 12.74
N ASP A 176 -38.94 6.04 14.01
CA ASP A 176 -37.63 5.90 14.64
C ASP A 176 -37.46 4.56 15.39
N GLY A 177 -38.54 3.80 15.55
CA GLY A 177 -38.55 2.48 16.19
C GLY A 177 -38.26 1.32 15.25
N MET A 178 -38.49 0.11 15.75
CA MET A 178 -38.32 -1.12 14.98
C MET A 178 -39.64 -1.58 14.38
N THR A 179 -39.63 -2.01 13.11
CA THR A 179 -40.72 -2.78 12.49
C THR A 179 -40.19 -4.12 12.02
N VAL A 180 -40.81 -5.22 12.43
CA VAL A 180 -40.44 -6.57 11.99
C VAL A 180 -41.61 -7.15 11.20
N VAL A 181 -41.37 -7.53 9.95
CA VAL A 181 -42.34 -8.30 9.16
C VAL A 181 -41.89 -9.75 9.19
N GLN A 182 -42.56 -10.54 10.04
CA GLN A 182 -42.23 -11.95 10.24
C GLN A 182 -42.94 -12.87 9.25
N GLY A 183 -44.10 -12.44 8.76
CA GLY A 183 -44.84 -13.13 7.71
C GLY A 183 -44.30 -12.86 6.31
N VAL A 184 -44.96 -13.43 5.31
CA VAL A 184 -44.63 -13.25 3.90
C VAL A 184 -45.23 -11.94 3.37
N ILE A 185 -44.39 -11.14 2.72
CA ILE A 185 -44.83 -10.03 1.86
C ILE A 185 -45.03 -10.56 0.44
N SER A 186 -46.24 -10.46 -0.10
CA SER A 186 -46.61 -10.95 -1.44
C SER A 186 -47.26 -9.87 -2.30
N GLY A 187 -47.45 -10.14 -3.60
CA GLY A 187 -48.16 -9.27 -4.54
C GLY A 187 -47.23 -8.55 -5.52
N LEU A 188 -47.75 -7.53 -6.21
CA LEU A 188 -47.01 -6.76 -7.21
C LEU A 188 -46.45 -5.43 -6.67
N GLY A 189 -46.73 -5.12 -5.40
CA GLY A 189 -46.45 -3.81 -4.83
C GLY A 189 -44.99 -3.59 -4.44
N SER A 190 -44.59 -2.31 -4.40
CA SER A 190 -43.28 -1.86 -3.95
C SER A 190 -43.28 -1.55 -2.45
N VAL A 191 -42.11 -1.67 -1.84
CA VAL A 191 -41.89 -1.39 -0.41
C VAL A 191 -40.87 -0.26 -0.26
N THR A 192 -41.17 0.72 0.58
CA THR A 192 -40.25 1.83 0.87
C THR A 192 -39.97 1.95 2.35
N LYS A 193 -38.69 1.99 2.71
CA LYS A 193 -38.24 2.23 4.08
C LYS A 193 -37.86 3.70 4.26
N LEU A 194 -38.54 4.36 5.21
CA LEU A 194 -38.36 5.74 5.66
C LEU A 194 -38.12 5.79 7.19
N GLY A 195 -37.79 6.96 7.72
CA GLY A 195 -37.50 7.15 9.13
C GLY A 195 -36.16 6.57 9.57
N THR A 196 -35.66 7.01 10.72
CA THR A 196 -34.32 6.62 11.19
C THR A 196 -34.28 5.23 11.84
N GLY A 197 -35.44 4.62 12.07
CA GLY A 197 -35.56 3.30 12.69
C GLY A 197 -35.15 2.14 11.80
N THR A 198 -35.35 0.93 12.30
CA THR A 198 -34.99 -0.32 11.61
C THR A 198 -36.23 -1.08 11.15
N ALA A 199 -36.24 -1.54 9.90
CA ALA A 199 -37.17 -2.55 9.42
C ALA A 199 -36.46 -3.89 9.27
N THR A 200 -37.09 -5.01 9.63
CA THR A 200 -36.55 -6.36 9.44
C THR A 200 -37.53 -7.21 8.66
N PHE A 201 -37.06 -7.82 7.57
CA PHE A 201 -37.79 -8.81 6.78
C PHE A 201 -37.21 -10.19 7.02
N SER A 202 -37.97 -11.07 7.68
CA SER A 202 -37.56 -12.45 7.97
C SER A 202 -38.37 -13.51 7.21
N GLY A 203 -39.42 -13.09 6.50
CA GLY A 203 -40.26 -13.97 5.69
C GLY A 203 -39.64 -14.37 4.34
N ASN A 204 -40.15 -15.47 3.78
CA ASN A 204 -39.88 -15.86 2.39
C ASN A 204 -40.71 -14.99 1.44
N ASN A 205 -40.28 -13.75 1.21
CA ASN A 205 -41.06 -12.75 0.50
C ASN A 205 -41.12 -13.03 -1.01
N THR A 206 -42.28 -12.78 -1.62
CA THR A 206 -42.55 -13.08 -3.04
C THR A 206 -43.13 -11.89 -3.79
N TYR A 207 -43.06 -10.67 -3.22
CA TYR A 207 -43.51 -9.49 -3.93
C TYR A 207 -42.60 -9.18 -5.13
N LEU A 208 -43.18 -8.56 -6.16
CA LEU A 208 -42.49 -8.31 -7.43
C LEU A 208 -42.01 -6.86 -7.60
N GLY A 209 -42.45 -5.95 -6.74
CA GLY A 209 -42.13 -4.53 -6.83
C GLY A 209 -40.78 -4.15 -6.21
N LEU A 210 -40.34 -2.93 -6.49
CA LEU A 210 -39.11 -2.32 -5.97
C LEU A 210 -39.07 -2.30 -4.42
N THR A 211 -37.91 -2.61 -3.85
CA THR A 211 -37.55 -2.29 -2.47
C THR A 211 -36.69 -1.02 -2.47
N ASP A 212 -37.18 0.08 -1.89
CA ASP A 212 -36.50 1.38 -1.87
C ASP A 212 -36.15 1.80 -0.43
N VAL A 213 -34.88 1.69 -0.05
CA VAL A 213 -34.39 2.06 1.28
C VAL A 213 -33.91 3.50 1.25
N ARG A 214 -34.71 4.41 1.79
CA ARG A 214 -34.44 5.87 1.72
C ARG A 214 -33.86 6.45 3.00
N GLN A 215 -34.18 5.88 4.15
CA GLN A 215 -33.69 6.33 5.47
C GLN A 215 -33.64 5.16 6.45
N GLY A 216 -32.70 5.23 7.40
CA GLY A 216 -32.55 4.21 8.43
C GLY A 216 -32.02 2.89 7.87
N VAL A 217 -32.38 1.79 8.54
CA VAL A 217 -31.87 0.45 8.22
C VAL A 217 -32.99 -0.47 7.74
N LEU A 218 -32.76 -1.20 6.66
CA LEU A 218 -33.51 -2.41 6.32
C LEU A 218 -32.63 -3.64 6.57
N VAL A 219 -33.13 -4.62 7.31
CA VAL A 219 -32.44 -5.89 7.61
C VAL A 219 -33.10 -7.02 6.80
N ALA A 220 -32.31 -7.67 5.95
CA ALA A 220 -32.66 -8.89 5.26
C ALA A 220 -32.24 -10.10 6.09
N ASP A 221 -33.23 -10.74 6.73
CA ASP A 221 -33.07 -11.92 7.59
C ASP A 221 -33.72 -13.16 6.94
N HIS A 222 -33.67 -13.23 5.61
CA HIS A 222 -34.07 -14.38 4.78
C HIS A 222 -33.41 -14.30 3.39
N ASP A 223 -33.18 -15.43 2.73
CA ASP A 223 -32.56 -15.50 1.38
C ASP A 223 -33.39 -14.75 0.32
N SER A 224 -34.71 -14.74 0.50
CA SER A 224 -35.70 -14.04 -0.32
C SER A 224 -36.37 -12.88 0.42
N ALA A 225 -35.72 -12.34 1.47
CA ALA A 225 -36.29 -11.25 2.27
C ALA A 225 -36.70 -10.03 1.45
N LEU A 226 -36.05 -9.77 0.31
CA LEU A 226 -36.26 -8.56 -0.48
C LEU A 226 -37.23 -8.73 -1.66
N GLY A 227 -37.81 -9.92 -1.83
CA GLY A 227 -38.79 -10.22 -2.89
C GLY A 227 -38.27 -11.16 -3.97
N SER A 228 -38.93 -11.13 -5.13
CA SER A 228 -38.62 -12.02 -6.25
C SER A 228 -37.39 -11.56 -7.04
N PRO A 229 -36.34 -12.40 -7.18
CA PRO A 229 -35.12 -12.01 -7.89
C PRO A 229 -35.30 -11.86 -9.42
N LEU A 230 -36.46 -12.23 -9.97
CA LEU A 230 -36.73 -12.18 -11.42
C LEU A 230 -37.17 -10.78 -11.90
N THR A 231 -37.82 -10.01 -11.04
CA THR A 231 -38.43 -8.72 -11.37
C THR A 231 -38.24 -7.66 -10.30
N GLY A 232 -37.93 -8.08 -9.07
CA GLY A 232 -37.61 -7.19 -7.97
C GLY A 232 -36.27 -6.48 -8.20
N ASP A 233 -36.18 -5.28 -7.65
CA ASP A 233 -34.99 -4.44 -7.63
C ASP A 233 -34.90 -3.90 -6.20
N THR A 234 -33.70 -3.86 -5.63
CA THR A 234 -33.45 -3.22 -4.35
C THR A 234 -32.57 -2.01 -4.55
N GLN A 235 -32.93 -0.86 -3.97
CA GLN A 235 -32.12 0.35 -4.05
C GLN A 235 -31.88 0.92 -2.66
N VAL A 236 -30.62 1.28 -2.39
CA VAL A 236 -30.23 2.00 -1.17
C VAL A 236 -29.86 3.43 -1.55
N GLN A 237 -30.69 4.38 -1.11
CA GLN A 237 -30.50 5.81 -1.35
C GLN A 237 -29.56 6.43 -0.32
N ALA A 238 -29.14 7.68 -0.58
CA ALA A 238 -28.28 8.45 0.31
C ALA A 238 -28.80 8.56 1.77
N GLY A 239 -27.98 8.16 2.75
CA GLY A 239 -28.28 8.13 4.18
C GLY A 239 -29.03 6.88 4.70
N ALA A 240 -29.01 5.77 3.97
CA ALA A 240 -29.67 4.52 4.31
C ALA A 240 -28.70 3.31 4.31
N SER A 241 -29.13 2.20 4.93
CA SER A 241 -28.35 0.95 4.93
C SER A 241 -29.22 -0.28 4.74
N LEU A 242 -28.74 -1.22 3.92
CA LEU A 242 -29.24 -2.58 3.83
C LEU A 242 -28.30 -3.51 4.60
N HIS A 243 -28.82 -4.19 5.62
CA HIS A 243 -28.09 -5.15 6.43
C HIS A 243 -28.46 -6.57 6.03
N ILE A 244 -27.47 -7.46 6.00
CA ILE A 244 -27.65 -8.91 5.81
C ILE A 244 -27.15 -9.62 7.06
N VAL A 245 -27.95 -10.55 7.59
CA VAL A 245 -27.68 -11.26 8.84
C VAL A 245 -27.92 -12.76 8.71
N GLY A 246 -27.12 -13.58 9.39
CA GLY A 246 -27.44 -15.01 9.56
C GLY A 246 -27.10 -15.92 8.37
N SER A 247 -26.01 -15.64 7.66
CA SER A 247 -25.47 -16.48 6.56
C SER A 247 -26.44 -16.66 5.37
N ARG A 248 -26.94 -15.54 4.84
CA ARG A 248 -27.94 -15.52 3.74
C ARG A 248 -27.30 -15.59 2.37
N THR A 249 -28.05 -16.14 1.42
CA THR A 249 -27.77 -16.01 -0.02
C THR A 249 -28.86 -15.18 -0.68
N ILE A 250 -28.56 -13.95 -1.04
CA ILE A 250 -29.53 -13.01 -1.65
C ILE A 250 -29.26 -12.90 -3.16
N ALA A 251 -30.30 -13.13 -3.95
CA ALA A 251 -30.20 -13.18 -5.41
C ALA A 251 -30.78 -11.96 -6.15
N GLU A 252 -31.38 -11.01 -5.42
CA GLU A 252 -32.01 -9.85 -6.03
C GLU A 252 -30.98 -8.84 -6.58
N PRO A 253 -31.27 -8.13 -7.67
CA PRO A 253 -30.48 -6.96 -8.08
C PRO A 253 -30.43 -5.87 -6.98
N LEU A 254 -29.27 -5.22 -6.84
CA LEU A 254 -29.09 -4.08 -5.94
C LEU A 254 -28.49 -2.89 -6.68
N ALA A 255 -29.06 -1.70 -6.48
CA ALA A 255 -28.39 -0.44 -6.80
C ALA A 255 -27.99 0.31 -5.53
N ILE A 256 -26.69 0.52 -5.36
CA ILE A 256 -26.13 1.40 -4.33
C ILE A 256 -26.10 2.80 -4.91
N ARG A 257 -26.98 3.69 -4.43
CA ARG A 257 -27.03 5.11 -4.84
C ARG A 257 -26.37 6.04 -3.82
N GLU A 258 -25.72 5.44 -2.82
CA GLU A 258 -25.06 6.09 -1.71
C GLU A 258 -23.74 6.75 -2.10
N GLY A 259 -23.60 8.04 -1.78
CA GLY A 259 -22.35 8.79 -1.96
C GLY A 259 -21.66 9.12 -0.65
N GLY A 260 -21.86 8.29 0.40
CA GLY A 260 -21.42 8.59 1.76
C GLY A 260 -21.33 7.35 2.66
N VAL A 261 -21.46 7.55 3.97
CA VAL A 261 -21.15 6.56 5.01
C VAL A 261 -22.22 5.45 5.22
N GLY A 262 -23.32 5.46 4.47
CA GLY A 262 -24.53 4.70 4.82
C GLY A 262 -25.25 5.28 6.06
N PHE A 263 -26.21 4.56 6.64
CA PHE A 263 -26.86 4.93 7.89
C PHE A 263 -26.03 4.46 9.09
N GLY A 264 -25.28 5.38 9.70
CA GLY A 264 -24.52 5.14 10.93
C GLY A 264 -24.88 6.13 12.03
N ILE A 265 -25.01 5.65 13.27
CA ILE A 265 -25.03 6.51 14.47
C ILE A 265 -23.60 6.88 14.85
N GLY A 266 -22.87 7.59 13.99
CA GLY A 266 -21.49 8.00 14.25
C GLY A 266 -20.62 8.02 13.01
N SER A 267 -19.33 8.24 13.22
CA SER A 267 -18.30 8.26 12.18
C SER A 267 -17.34 7.07 12.27
N ASP A 268 -17.71 6.01 12.99
CA ASP A 268 -16.89 4.81 13.15
C ASP A 268 -16.99 3.92 11.90
N PRO A 269 -15.90 3.77 11.11
CA PRO A 269 -15.92 2.94 9.90
C PRO A 269 -16.36 1.49 10.11
N SER A 270 -16.25 0.96 11.33
CA SER A 270 -16.68 -0.41 11.65
C SER A 270 -18.21 -0.60 11.65
N GLU A 271 -18.98 0.48 11.67
CA GLU A 271 -20.45 0.45 11.73
C GLU A 271 -21.14 1.04 10.49
N LEU A 272 -20.38 1.29 9.42
CA LEU A 272 -20.84 1.99 8.22
C LEU A 272 -21.08 1.05 7.03
N GLY A 273 -21.85 1.51 6.04
CA GLY A 273 -22.06 0.81 4.77
C GLY A 273 -23.47 0.94 4.20
N ALA A 274 -23.57 1.22 2.90
CA ALA A 274 -24.84 1.15 2.16
C ALA A 274 -25.36 -0.30 2.09
N LEU A 275 -24.42 -1.22 1.88
CA LEU A 275 -24.60 -2.65 2.07
C LEU A 275 -23.71 -3.08 3.23
N ARG A 276 -24.28 -3.67 4.27
CA ARG A 276 -23.55 -4.13 5.46
C ARG A 276 -23.84 -5.59 5.76
N SER A 277 -22.78 -6.39 5.86
CA SER A 277 -22.85 -7.79 6.25
C SER A 277 -22.55 -7.93 7.74
N ILE A 278 -23.53 -8.40 8.52
CA ILE A 278 -23.45 -8.51 9.98
C ILE A 278 -23.34 -9.99 10.35
N GLY A 279 -22.10 -10.41 10.62
CA GLY A 279 -21.77 -11.78 11.03
C GLY A 279 -22.14 -12.87 10.00
N GLY A 280 -21.68 -14.09 10.27
CA GLY A 280 -21.93 -15.23 9.39
C GLY A 280 -21.28 -15.11 8.01
N ALA A 281 -21.56 -16.08 7.14
CA ALA A 281 -21.06 -16.12 5.77
C ALA A 281 -22.18 -15.77 4.80
N ASN A 282 -22.32 -14.49 4.49
CA ASN A 282 -23.35 -14.00 3.58
C ASN A 282 -22.85 -14.03 2.12
N THR A 283 -23.75 -14.27 1.19
CA THR A 283 -23.47 -14.31 -0.25
C THR A 283 -24.48 -13.44 -1.01
N TRP A 284 -23.99 -12.63 -1.93
CA TRP A 284 -24.80 -11.86 -2.86
C TRP A 284 -24.59 -12.37 -4.29
N THR A 285 -25.65 -12.92 -4.89
CA THR A 285 -25.59 -13.52 -6.23
C THR A 285 -26.28 -12.68 -7.30
N GLY A 286 -27.12 -11.71 -6.92
CA GLY A 286 -27.72 -10.76 -7.85
C GLY A 286 -26.72 -9.70 -8.32
N PRO A 287 -26.88 -9.07 -9.49
CA PRO A 287 -25.98 -8.01 -9.95
C PRO A 287 -26.02 -6.80 -9.00
N ILE A 288 -24.89 -6.10 -8.85
CA ILE A 288 -24.82 -4.86 -8.08
C ILE A 288 -24.45 -3.68 -8.98
N GLU A 289 -25.31 -2.67 -9.02
CA GLU A 289 -25.03 -1.37 -9.59
C GLU A 289 -24.37 -0.46 -8.55
N LEU A 290 -23.20 0.09 -8.89
CA LEU A 290 -22.55 1.19 -8.19
C LEU A 290 -22.99 2.50 -8.85
N ALA A 291 -23.98 3.17 -8.28
CA ALA A 291 -24.54 4.41 -8.81
C ALA A 291 -24.07 5.64 -8.02
N GLY A 292 -23.64 5.44 -6.78
CA GLY A 292 -23.14 6.47 -5.87
C GLY A 292 -21.70 6.90 -6.14
N GLY A 293 -21.23 7.94 -5.46
CA GLY A 293 -19.85 8.42 -5.53
C GLY A 293 -18.87 7.46 -4.85
N ASP A 294 -19.07 7.28 -3.53
CA ASP A 294 -18.28 6.42 -2.66
C ASP A 294 -19.16 5.23 -2.20
N ASN A 295 -19.21 4.17 -3.00
CA ASN A 295 -20.12 3.04 -2.73
C ASN A 295 -19.54 2.19 -1.61
N LEU A 296 -20.03 2.42 -0.38
CA LEU A 296 -19.50 1.80 0.83
C LEU A 296 -20.14 0.43 1.12
N ILE A 297 -19.30 -0.60 1.23
CA ILE A 297 -19.67 -1.95 1.64
C ILE A 297 -18.97 -2.29 2.97
N GLY A 298 -19.77 -2.51 4.01
CA GLY A 298 -19.30 -2.88 5.35
C GLY A 298 -19.37 -4.38 5.57
N VAL A 299 -18.35 -4.95 6.20
CA VAL A 299 -18.41 -6.32 6.72
C VAL A 299 -17.91 -6.31 8.15
N ASP A 300 -18.78 -6.70 9.08
CA ASP A 300 -18.48 -6.69 10.51
C ASP A 300 -17.44 -7.76 10.87
N ALA A 301 -16.74 -7.53 11.99
CA ALA A 301 -15.73 -8.44 12.50
C ALA A 301 -16.27 -9.88 12.63
N GLY A 302 -15.50 -10.85 12.14
CA GLY A 302 -15.85 -12.28 12.15
C GLY A 302 -16.91 -12.70 11.12
N GLY A 303 -17.41 -11.80 10.29
CA GLY A 303 -18.28 -12.10 9.16
C GLY A 303 -17.56 -12.10 7.80
N SER A 304 -18.22 -12.66 6.79
CA SER A 304 -17.81 -12.52 5.39
C SER A 304 -18.99 -12.16 4.49
N LEU A 305 -18.73 -11.38 3.44
CA LEU A 305 -19.65 -11.15 2.33
C LEU A 305 -18.98 -11.60 1.03
N ASN A 306 -19.54 -12.60 0.37
CA ASN A 306 -19.09 -13.04 -0.95
C ASN A 306 -20.02 -12.50 -2.04
N ILE A 307 -19.54 -11.62 -2.91
CA ILE A 307 -20.28 -11.16 -4.08
C ILE A 307 -19.82 -11.99 -5.28
N THR A 308 -20.70 -12.83 -5.81
CA THR A 308 -20.37 -13.76 -6.91
C THR A 308 -20.76 -13.20 -8.29
N SER A 309 -21.52 -12.11 -8.31
CA SER A 309 -21.98 -11.45 -9.53
C SER A 309 -21.02 -10.34 -9.97
N ARG A 310 -21.36 -9.67 -11.08
CA ARG A 310 -20.63 -8.46 -11.49
C ARG A 310 -21.08 -7.26 -10.65
N LEU A 311 -20.12 -6.42 -10.28
CA LEU A 311 -20.34 -5.02 -9.88
C LEU A 311 -20.16 -4.15 -11.13
N ALA A 312 -21.07 -3.23 -11.40
CA ALA A 312 -21.00 -2.35 -12.56
C ALA A 312 -21.47 -0.92 -12.24
N ALA A 313 -20.92 0.08 -12.93
CA ALA A 313 -21.45 1.44 -12.91
C ALA A 313 -22.34 1.68 -14.15
N ILE A 314 -23.53 2.27 -13.99
CA ILE A 314 -24.45 2.55 -15.12
C ILE A 314 -23.91 3.61 -16.09
N THR A 315 -23.11 4.54 -15.59
CA THR A 315 -22.47 5.59 -16.40
C THR A 315 -20.96 5.43 -16.34
N SER A 316 -20.26 5.75 -17.43
CA SER A 316 -18.79 5.72 -17.56
C SER A 316 -18.03 6.69 -16.63
N SER A 317 -18.66 7.14 -15.55
CA SER A 317 -18.11 7.93 -14.47
C SER A 317 -17.47 6.98 -13.45
N GLY A 318 -16.16 7.08 -13.23
CA GLY A 318 -15.46 6.32 -12.19
C GLY A 318 -16.19 6.42 -10.86
N ARG A 319 -16.86 5.34 -10.47
CA ARG A 319 -17.55 5.19 -9.18
C ARG A 319 -16.64 4.38 -8.28
N ASP A 320 -16.40 4.89 -7.08
CA ASP A 320 -15.48 4.30 -6.15
C ASP A 320 -16.17 3.18 -5.38
N LEU A 321 -15.41 2.12 -5.10
CA LEU A 321 -15.81 1.03 -4.22
C LEU A 321 -15.04 1.20 -2.92
N VAL A 322 -15.73 1.29 -1.79
CA VAL A 322 -15.08 1.45 -0.49
C VAL A 322 -15.44 0.27 0.40
N LYS A 323 -14.44 -0.47 0.87
CA LYS A 323 -14.59 -1.54 1.85
C LYS A 323 -14.30 -1.01 3.25
N THR A 324 -15.21 -1.28 4.19
CA THR A 324 -15.07 -0.94 5.61
C THR A 324 -15.43 -2.11 6.53
N GLY A 325 -15.17 -1.96 7.83
CA GLY A 325 -15.34 -3.00 8.86
C GLY A 325 -14.30 -4.11 8.79
N ASP A 326 -14.05 -4.78 9.91
CA ASP A 326 -12.91 -5.70 10.07
C ASP A 326 -13.11 -7.08 9.41
N GLY A 327 -14.31 -7.39 8.92
CA GLY A 327 -14.60 -8.66 8.25
C GLY A 327 -14.10 -8.74 6.81
N THR A 328 -14.41 -9.86 6.14
CA THR A 328 -13.93 -10.15 4.79
C THR A 328 -14.98 -9.86 3.72
N LEU A 329 -14.66 -8.98 2.77
CA LEU A 329 -15.40 -8.87 1.50
C LEU A 329 -14.67 -9.68 0.44
N ARG A 330 -15.36 -10.59 -0.24
CA ARG A 330 -14.82 -11.36 -1.36
C ARG A 330 -15.53 -10.99 -2.65
N LEU A 331 -14.77 -10.65 -3.68
CA LEU A 331 -15.26 -10.47 -5.04
C LEU A 331 -14.92 -11.72 -5.85
N SER A 332 -15.91 -12.53 -6.20
CA SER A 332 -15.72 -13.79 -6.92
C SER A 332 -16.66 -13.95 -8.12
N GLY A 333 -16.56 -15.09 -8.80
CA GLY A 333 -17.31 -15.39 -10.03
C GLY A 333 -16.48 -15.22 -11.30
N SER A 334 -17.08 -15.56 -12.44
CA SER A 334 -16.38 -15.64 -13.73
C SER A 334 -16.42 -14.37 -14.57
N GLU A 335 -17.21 -13.36 -14.16
CA GLU A 335 -17.40 -12.12 -14.89
C GLU A 335 -16.61 -10.99 -14.24
N ALA A 336 -15.91 -10.20 -15.07
CA ALA A 336 -15.20 -9.01 -14.63
C ALA A 336 -16.16 -7.98 -14.01
N ASN A 337 -15.66 -7.25 -13.02
CA ASN A 337 -16.35 -6.07 -12.53
C ASN A 337 -16.11 -4.88 -13.48
N LEU A 338 -17.14 -4.08 -13.74
CA LEU A 338 -17.16 -3.04 -14.78
C LEU A 338 -17.33 -1.62 -14.17
N PHE A 339 -16.62 -1.34 -13.09
CA PHE A 339 -16.52 0.01 -12.52
C PHE A 339 -15.08 0.51 -12.65
N THR A 340 -14.87 1.79 -12.94
CA THR A 340 -13.54 2.35 -13.25
C THR A 340 -13.00 3.29 -12.18
N GLY A 341 -13.76 3.47 -11.09
CA GLY A 341 -13.31 4.27 -9.94
C GLY A 341 -12.30 3.54 -9.08
N THR A 342 -11.83 4.23 -8.05
CA THR A 342 -10.85 3.72 -7.10
C THR A 342 -11.50 2.69 -6.18
N THR A 343 -10.84 1.56 -5.99
CA THR A 343 -11.17 0.65 -4.89
C THR A 343 -10.36 1.05 -3.66
N THR A 344 -11.03 1.35 -2.55
CA THR A 344 -10.38 1.73 -1.29
C THR A 344 -10.75 0.73 -0.19
N VAL A 345 -9.76 0.13 0.47
CA VAL A 345 -9.96 -0.75 1.62
C VAL A 345 -9.54 -0.01 2.87
N LEU A 346 -10.51 0.42 3.69
CA LEU A 346 -10.24 1.18 4.91
C LEU A 346 -9.87 0.26 6.07
N GLN A 347 -10.53 -0.90 6.17
CA GLN A 347 -10.39 -1.88 7.26
C GLN A 347 -10.76 -3.30 6.78
N GLY A 348 -10.25 -4.30 7.50
CA GLY A 348 -10.53 -5.71 7.26
C GLY A 348 -9.91 -6.21 5.97
N THR A 349 -10.44 -7.31 5.43
CA THR A 349 -9.90 -7.94 4.23
C THR A 349 -10.81 -7.75 3.01
N LEU A 350 -10.20 -7.40 1.87
CA LEU A 350 -10.79 -7.56 0.54
C LEU A 350 -10.09 -8.72 -0.18
N GLU A 351 -10.83 -9.75 -0.53
CA GLU A 351 -10.34 -10.88 -1.33
C GLU A 351 -10.72 -10.69 -2.80
N LEU A 352 -9.72 -10.66 -3.68
CA LEU A 352 -9.89 -10.65 -5.12
C LEU A 352 -9.81 -12.09 -5.64
N ALA A 353 -10.95 -12.62 -6.07
CA ALA A 353 -11.13 -14.06 -6.29
C ALA A 353 -12.05 -14.38 -7.48
N LYS A 354 -12.02 -13.53 -8.50
CA LYS A 354 -12.60 -13.87 -9.80
C LYS A 354 -11.84 -15.05 -10.41
N SER A 355 -12.37 -15.62 -11.48
CA SER A 355 -11.60 -16.56 -12.29
C SER A 355 -10.24 -15.92 -12.68
N PRO A 356 -9.15 -16.71 -12.84
CA PRO A 356 -7.87 -16.17 -13.27
C PRO A 356 -7.99 -15.37 -14.58
N HIS A 357 -7.22 -14.27 -14.72
CA HIS A 357 -7.26 -13.37 -15.90
C HIS A 357 -8.58 -12.60 -16.04
N VAL A 358 -9.27 -12.36 -14.92
CA VAL A 358 -10.51 -11.60 -14.87
C VAL A 358 -10.39 -10.53 -13.79
N ASP A 359 -10.45 -9.28 -14.23
CA ASP A 359 -10.39 -8.10 -13.36
C ASP A 359 -11.46 -8.15 -12.25
N ALA A 360 -10.99 -8.25 -11.00
CA ALA A 360 -11.84 -8.17 -9.82
C ALA A 360 -12.14 -6.71 -9.44
N ILE A 361 -11.31 -5.76 -9.85
CA ILE A 361 -11.52 -4.32 -9.71
C ILE A 361 -11.21 -3.64 -11.05
N GLY A 362 -11.72 -2.43 -11.33
CA GLY A 362 -11.53 -1.81 -12.66
C GLY A 362 -10.72 -0.51 -12.68
N GLY A 363 -10.04 -0.13 -11.59
CA GLY A 363 -9.30 1.12 -11.48
C GLY A 363 -8.16 1.08 -10.46
N ASN A 364 -7.78 2.24 -9.92
CA ASN A 364 -6.75 2.34 -8.88
C ASN A 364 -7.15 1.56 -7.62
N LEU A 365 -6.16 1.14 -6.85
CA LEU A 365 -6.35 0.46 -5.57
C LEU A 365 -5.65 1.26 -4.45
N VAL A 366 -6.35 1.48 -3.35
CA VAL A 366 -5.83 2.09 -2.13
C VAL A 366 -6.10 1.16 -0.95
N ILE A 367 -5.06 0.79 -0.21
CA ILE A 367 -5.12 -0.13 0.93
C ILE A 367 -4.73 0.62 2.19
N GLY A 368 -5.61 0.62 3.18
CA GLY A 368 -5.45 1.33 4.44
C GLY A 368 -5.96 2.76 4.40
N ASN A 369 -5.89 3.40 5.57
CA ASN A 369 -6.27 4.79 5.80
C ASN A 369 -5.34 5.50 6.81
N ASN A 370 -4.21 4.85 7.15
CA ASN A 370 -3.26 5.26 8.19
C ASN A 370 -3.85 5.24 9.62
N ILE A 371 -4.88 4.43 9.86
CA ILE A 371 -5.55 4.23 11.15
C ILE A 371 -5.66 2.72 11.42
N GLY A 372 -5.79 2.31 12.68
CA GLY A 372 -6.11 0.94 13.07
C GLY A 372 -4.91 0.04 13.37
N GLY A 373 -3.69 0.48 13.06
CA GLY A 373 -2.48 -0.31 13.27
C GLY A 373 -1.85 -0.79 11.97
N ASP A 374 -0.77 -1.54 12.11
CA ASP A 374 -0.16 -2.31 11.02
C ASP A 374 -1.18 -3.31 10.47
N ASP A 375 -1.20 -3.50 9.14
CA ASP A 375 -2.07 -4.46 8.45
C ASP A 375 -3.58 -4.34 8.74
N ALA A 376 -4.08 -3.22 9.27
CA ALA A 376 -5.50 -3.03 9.60
C ALA A 376 -6.44 -3.15 8.38
N ALA A 377 -5.91 -2.91 7.19
CA ALA A 377 -6.56 -3.19 5.91
C ALA A 377 -5.70 -4.14 5.07
N THR A 378 -6.29 -5.20 4.54
CA THR A 378 -5.60 -6.16 3.68
C THR A 378 -6.33 -6.34 2.36
N VAL A 379 -5.60 -6.34 1.26
CA VAL A 379 -6.07 -6.91 0.00
C VAL A 379 -5.35 -8.22 -0.23
N ARG A 380 -6.11 -9.30 -0.40
CA ARG A 380 -5.58 -10.63 -0.71
C ARG A 380 -5.97 -11.05 -2.12
N ILE A 381 -4.98 -11.39 -2.93
CA ILE A 381 -5.15 -11.82 -4.32
C ILE A 381 -5.16 -13.35 -4.36
N LEU A 382 -6.27 -13.93 -4.80
CA LEU A 382 -6.53 -15.37 -4.76
C LEU A 382 -6.50 -16.06 -6.13
N ALA A 383 -6.31 -15.31 -7.21
CA ALA A 383 -6.19 -15.79 -8.57
C ALA A 383 -5.29 -14.84 -9.38
N ASP A 384 -4.80 -15.28 -10.53
CA ASP A 384 -3.95 -14.45 -11.39
C ASP A 384 -4.72 -13.27 -11.99
N GLU A 385 -4.00 -12.18 -12.26
CA GLU A 385 -4.48 -11.02 -13.03
C GLU A 385 -5.87 -10.51 -12.56
N GLN A 386 -5.95 -10.11 -11.29
CA GLN A 386 -7.17 -9.57 -10.68
C GLN A 386 -7.20 -8.04 -10.67
N ILE A 387 -6.05 -7.39 -10.87
CA ILE A 387 -5.90 -5.93 -10.88
C ILE A 387 -5.51 -5.47 -12.28
N PRO A 388 -6.28 -4.57 -12.91
CA PRO A 388 -5.97 -4.13 -14.26
C PRO A 388 -4.70 -3.26 -14.30
N LEU A 389 -3.81 -3.57 -15.23
CA LEU A 389 -2.58 -2.79 -15.49
C LEU A 389 -2.89 -1.35 -15.90
N LEU A 390 -3.84 -1.17 -16.82
CA LEU A 390 -4.20 0.10 -17.44
C LEU A 390 -5.59 0.57 -17.02
N ASN A 391 -5.80 1.89 -17.05
CA ASN A 391 -7.13 2.44 -16.92
C ASN A 391 -8.03 1.96 -18.07
N PHE A 392 -9.34 2.10 -17.90
CA PHE A 392 -10.34 1.69 -18.89
C PHE A 392 -10.15 2.23 -20.31
N PHE A 393 -9.43 3.35 -20.48
CA PHE A 393 -9.16 3.96 -21.79
C PHE A 393 -7.81 3.54 -22.39
N ASP A 394 -7.11 2.58 -21.78
CA ASP A 394 -5.76 2.12 -22.15
C ASP A 394 -4.75 3.28 -22.33
N SER A 395 -4.94 4.34 -21.55
CA SER A 395 -4.24 5.62 -21.73
C SER A 395 -3.25 5.93 -20.61
N ALA A 396 -3.40 5.30 -19.46
CA ALA A 396 -2.53 5.45 -18.29
C ALA A 396 -2.51 4.17 -17.46
N LEU A 397 -1.46 3.99 -16.67
CA LEU A 397 -1.36 2.89 -15.70
C LEU A 397 -2.25 3.15 -14.49
N ASN A 398 -2.89 2.11 -13.98
CA ASN A 398 -3.46 2.16 -12.63
C ASN A 398 -2.34 2.13 -11.59
N THR A 399 -2.63 2.63 -10.40
CA THR A 399 -1.70 2.62 -9.27
C THR A 399 -2.28 1.84 -8.11
N VAL A 400 -1.48 0.92 -7.58
CA VAL A 400 -1.72 0.29 -6.28
C VAL A 400 -0.98 1.12 -5.23
N THR A 401 -1.73 1.64 -4.26
CA THR A 401 -1.22 2.43 -3.14
C THR A 401 -1.45 1.66 -1.85
N VAL A 402 -0.36 1.31 -1.18
CA VAL A 402 -0.39 0.71 0.16
C VAL A 402 -0.02 1.81 1.14
N LEU A 403 -0.97 2.18 1.99
CA LEU A 403 -0.77 3.15 3.06
C LEU A 403 -0.18 2.45 4.30
N SER A 404 0.18 3.23 5.32
CA SER A 404 0.91 2.73 6.49
C SER A 404 0.13 1.75 7.37
N SER A 405 -1.16 1.57 7.12
CA SER A 405 -2.00 0.59 7.82
C SER A 405 -2.47 -0.53 6.87
N GLY A 406 -1.83 -0.62 5.70
CA GLY A 406 -2.27 -1.42 4.58
C GLY A 406 -1.30 -2.56 4.27
N ARG A 407 -1.87 -3.69 3.83
CA ARG A 407 -1.14 -4.84 3.33
C ARG A 407 -1.67 -5.31 1.99
N LEU A 408 -0.77 -5.51 1.03
CA LEU A 408 -1.04 -6.27 -0.18
C LEU A 408 -0.48 -7.69 0.01
N GLU A 409 -1.31 -8.70 -0.23
CA GLU A 409 -0.94 -10.11 -0.03
C GLU A 409 -1.30 -10.95 -1.25
N LEU A 410 -0.38 -11.78 -1.75
CA LEU A 410 -0.71 -12.87 -2.69
C LEU A 410 -1.07 -14.13 -1.92
N LEU A 411 -1.89 -15.03 -2.50
CA LEU A 411 -2.28 -16.26 -1.80
C LEU A 411 -1.09 -17.18 -1.53
N ASP A 412 -0.34 -17.53 -2.57
CA ASP A 412 0.76 -18.49 -2.53
C ASP A 412 1.60 -18.41 -3.82
N ASN A 413 2.50 -19.39 -3.99
CA ASN A 413 3.38 -19.51 -5.15
C ASN A 413 2.70 -19.85 -6.49
N SER A 414 1.39 -20.06 -6.50
CA SER A 414 0.63 -20.24 -7.74
C SER A 414 0.19 -18.92 -8.36
N ILE A 415 0.26 -17.83 -7.60
CA ILE A 415 -0.25 -16.52 -8.03
C ILE A 415 0.80 -15.74 -8.81
N GLU A 416 0.39 -15.26 -9.97
CA GLU A 416 1.05 -14.22 -10.73
C GLU A 416 0.13 -13.02 -10.94
N GLU A 417 0.49 -11.89 -10.34
CA GLU A 417 -0.26 -10.64 -10.48
C GLU A 417 0.58 -9.60 -11.22
N GLN A 418 -0.02 -8.94 -12.21
CA GLN A 418 0.61 -7.82 -12.92
C GLN A 418 -0.08 -6.52 -12.55
N ILE A 419 0.66 -5.59 -11.95
CA ILE A 419 0.14 -4.27 -11.58
C ILE A 419 0.76 -3.16 -12.42
N GLY A 420 0.12 -1.99 -12.43
CA GLY A 420 0.70 -0.76 -12.95
C GLY A 420 1.81 -0.22 -12.05
N ASN A 421 1.57 0.92 -11.42
CA ASN A 421 2.53 1.49 -10.47
C ASN A 421 2.28 0.97 -9.06
N LEU A 422 3.35 0.89 -8.25
CA LEU A 422 3.26 0.62 -6.82
C LEU A 422 3.72 1.83 -6.02
N THR A 423 2.89 2.27 -5.08
CA THR A 423 3.23 3.31 -4.10
C THR A 423 3.10 2.74 -2.70
N LEU A 424 4.16 2.84 -1.91
CA LEU A 424 4.18 2.46 -0.50
C LEU A 424 4.35 3.72 0.33
N THR A 425 3.41 3.97 1.25
CA THR A 425 3.44 5.16 2.10
C THR A 425 3.62 4.74 3.55
N THR A 426 4.79 5.02 4.12
CA THR A 426 5.08 4.66 5.52
C THR A 426 4.55 5.71 6.49
N GLY A 427 4.18 5.23 7.68
CA GLY A 427 3.73 6.06 8.78
C GLY A 427 4.85 6.23 9.80
N ALA A 428 4.59 7.03 10.84
CA ALA A 428 5.54 7.16 11.96
C ALA A 428 5.67 5.88 12.81
N THR A 429 4.68 4.98 12.76
CA THR A 429 4.58 3.82 13.66
C THR A 429 4.27 2.50 12.96
N TYR A 430 3.80 2.55 11.72
CA TYR A 430 3.32 1.40 10.96
C TYR A 430 3.90 1.43 9.54
N SER A 431 4.02 0.26 8.92
CA SER A 431 4.61 0.09 7.59
C SER A 431 3.55 -0.10 6.51
N ALA A 432 3.95 0.20 5.28
CA ALA A 432 3.21 -0.23 4.11
C ALA A 432 3.82 -1.55 3.65
N ASP A 433 3.03 -2.63 3.68
CA ASP A 433 3.57 -3.98 3.55
C ASP A 433 3.04 -4.71 2.32
N VAL A 434 3.95 -5.40 1.64
CA VAL A 434 3.66 -6.26 0.50
C VAL A 434 4.24 -7.64 0.80
N ASP A 435 3.36 -8.62 0.95
CA ASP A 435 3.72 -10.01 1.16
C ASP A 435 3.38 -10.82 -0.09
N LEU A 436 4.42 -11.32 -0.76
CA LEU A 436 4.23 -12.09 -1.97
C LEU A 436 3.91 -13.56 -1.68
N ASN A 437 4.04 -14.04 -0.45
CA ASN A 437 3.74 -15.43 -0.05
C ASN A 437 4.30 -16.48 -1.04
N GLN A 438 5.52 -16.28 -1.52
CA GLN A 438 6.18 -17.11 -2.55
C GLN A 438 5.64 -16.99 -3.99
N GLY A 439 4.58 -16.21 -4.22
CA GLY A 439 4.05 -15.83 -5.53
C GLY A 439 4.91 -14.82 -6.28
N ARG A 440 4.41 -14.38 -7.44
CA ARG A 440 5.10 -13.45 -8.35
C ARG A 440 4.28 -12.17 -8.55
N LEU A 441 4.86 -11.02 -8.19
CA LEU A 441 4.30 -9.70 -8.51
C LEU A 441 5.11 -9.06 -9.64
N VAL A 442 4.46 -8.79 -10.77
CA VAL A 442 5.07 -8.14 -11.94
C VAL A 442 4.78 -6.64 -11.92
N LEU A 443 5.84 -5.84 -11.91
CA LEU A 443 5.77 -4.38 -12.06
C LEU A 443 5.62 -3.99 -13.53
N GLY A 444 4.37 -3.99 -14.01
CA GLY A 444 4.03 -3.53 -15.34
C GLY A 444 4.30 -2.04 -15.54
N GLY A 445 4.18 -1.20 -14.50
CA GLY A 445 4.44 0.24 -14.57
C GLY A 445 5.91 0.65 -14.52
N SER A 446 6.19 1.95 -14.67
CA SER A 446 7.56 2.48 -14.78
C SER A 446 8.30 2.60 -13.45
N GLY A 447 7.68 2.29 -12.31
CA GLY A 447 8.37 2.41 -11.03
C GLY A 447 7.58 2.06 -9.78
N LEU A 448 8.34 2.03 -8.69
CA LEU A 448 7.92 1.90 -7.32
C LEU A 448 8.28 3.19 -6.59
N THR A 449 7.35 3.75 -5.84
CA THR A 449 7.62 4.95 -5.01
C THR A 449 7.43 4.63 -3.55
N VAL A 450 8.39 5.01 -2.71
CA VAL A 450 8.24 5.04 -1.25
C VAL A 450 8.19 6.48 -0.78
N SER A 451 7.15 6.82 -0.05
CA SER A 451 6.89 8.16 0.47
C SER A 451 6.45 8.14 1.93
N ALA A 452 6.52 9.30 2.58
CA ALA A 452 5.99 9.52 3.92
C ALA A 452 4.50 9.85 3.88
N SER A 453 3.75 9.39 4.88
CA SER A 453 2.38 9.86 5.09
C SER A 453 2.35 11.36 5.44
N ALA A 454 1.23 12.02 5.19
CA ALA A 454 1.02 13.42 5.61
C ALA A 454 1.05 13.58 7.15
N GLN A 455 0.83 12.50 7.91
CA GLN A 455 0.94 12.47 9.36
C GLN A 455 2.37 12.16 9.87
N GLY A 456 3.35 12.02 8.96
CA GLY A 456 4.76 11.68 9.24
C GLY A 456 5.13 10.25 8.78
N GLY A 457 6.42 10.02 8.50
CA GLY A 457 6.98 8.74 8.02
C GLY A 457 8.25 8.95 7.17
N THR A 458 9.01 7.88 6.87
CA THR A 458 10.35 7.84 6.21
C THR A 458 11.53 8.47 6.98
N SER A 459 11.58 8.29 8.31
CA SER A 459 12.77 8.65 9.09
C SER A 459 12.90 7.97 10.46
N GLY A 460 14.14 7.84 10.95
CA GLY A 460 14.52 7.59 12.35
C GLY A 460 13.97 6.31 12.99
N LEU A 461 12.76 6.37 13.53
CA LEU A 461 12.04 5.27 14.23
C LEU A 461 10.87 4.71 13.41
N SER A 462 10.59 5.27 12.23
CA SER A 462 9.51 4.80 11.36
C SER A 462 9.85 3.39 10.85
N PRO A 463 8.93 2.42 10.89
CA PRO A 463 9.14 1.13 10.23
C PRO A 463 9.37 1.30 8.72
N ALA A 464 10.26 0.47 8.16
CA ALA A 464 10.50 0.43 6.72
C ALA A 464 9.26 -0.10 6.01
N ALA A 465 8.95 0.40 4.81
CA ALA A 465 8.06 -0.32 3.91
C ALA A 465 8.70 -1.67 3.56
N THR A 466 7.90 -2.72 3.38
CA THR A 466 8.43 -4.05 3.10
C THR A 466 7.86 -4.66 1.82
N ILE A 467 8.72 -5.40 1.12
CA ILE A 467 8.33 -6.33 0.04
C ILE A 467 9.02 -7.65 0.32
N VAL A 468 8.26 -8.62 0.79
CA VAL A 468 8.79 -9.85 1.36
C VAL A 468 8.30 -11.08 0.62
N ASP A 469 9.11 -12.13 0.71
CA ASP A 469 8.86 -13.45 0.13
C ASP A 469 8.71 -13.44 -1.41
N GLY A 470 8.75 -14.62 -2.04
CA GLY A 470 8.48 -14.76 -3.48
C GLY A 470 9.36 -13.94 -4.43
N VAL A 471 8.74 -13.49 -5.52
CA VAL A 471 9.41 -12.89 -6.67
C VAL A 471 8.82 -11.52 -7.00
N LEU A 472 9.65 -10.48 -6.95
CA LEU A 472 9.35 -9.16 -7.49
C LEU A 472 9.93 -9.05 -8.90
N ASP A 473 9.07 -9.16 -9.91
CA ASP A 473 9.46 -9.14 -11.32
C ASP A 473 9.41 -7.72 -11.87
N LEU A 474 10.53 -7.25 -12.42
CA LEU A 474 10.64 -5.95 -13.08
C LEU A 474 9.93 -5.90 -14.44
N GLY A 475 9.29 -6.99 -14.87
CA GLY A 475 8.53 -7.07 -16.11
C GLY A 475 9.41 -7.06 -17.37
N THR A 476 8.80 -6.72 -18.50
CA THR A 476 9.46 -6.71 -19.81
C THR A 476 9.51 -5.32 -20.40
N PHE A 477 10.50 -5.10 -21.26
CA PHE A 477 10.57 -3.91 -22.11
C PHE A 477 9.62 -4.06 -23.31
N PHE A 478 8.75 -3.08 -23.54
CA PHE A 478 7.91 -3.02 -24.74
C PHE A 478 7.49 -1.58 -25.06
N SER A 479 7.13 -1.30 -26.31
CA SER A 479 6.61 0.00 -26.71
C SER A 479 5.16 0.17 -26.23
N GLY A 480 4.95 0.84 -25.11
CA GLY A 480 3.62 1.09 -24.55
C GLY A 480 3.68 1.72 -23.16
N SER A 481 2.51 2.04 -22.58
CA SER A 481 2.42 2.48 -21.19
C SER A 481 2.91 1.35 -20.27
N GLY A 482 3.89 1.63 -19.41
CA GLY A 482 4.49 0.65 -18.49
C GLY A 482 5.72 -0.10 -19.02
N GLY A 483 5.86 -0.27 -20.34
CA GLY A 483 6.98 -1.00 -20.97
C GLY A 483 8.34 -0.28 -21.00
N GLY A 484 8.58 0.67 -20.08
CA GLY A 484 9.82 1.44 -20.03
C GLY A 484 11.04 0.58 -19.70
N LEU A 485 12.19 0.93 -20.29
CA LEU A 485 13.50 0.35 -19.96
C LEU A 485 13.84 0.52 -18.46
N ASN A 486 13.32 1.58 -17.84
CA ASN A 486 13.67 1.96 -16.47
C ASN A 486 12.53 1.60 -15.53
N LYS A 487 12.82 0.77 -14.53
CA LYS A 487 11.99 0.60 -13.35
C LYS A 487 12.57 1.43 -12.22
N ASN A 488 12.02 2.62 -12.01
CA ASN A 488 12.53 3.54 -11.01
C ASN A 488 11.96 3.22 -9.62
N PHE A 489 12.84 2.86 -8.69
CA PHE A 489 12.56 2.73 -7.27
C PHE A 489 12.96 4.04 -6.62
N ASN A 490 11.99 4.95 -6.49
CA ASN A 490 12.17 6.27 -5.90
C ASN A 490 11.87 6.22 -4.41
N ILE A 491 12.91 6.24 -3.59
CA ILE A 491 12.81 6.10 -2.14
C ILE A 491 13.01 7.45 -1.48
N GLY A 492 11.92 8.05 -0.98
CA GLY A 492 11.95 9.32 -0.26
C GLY A 492 12.49 9.14 1.17
N ASP A 493 13.19 10.16 1.66
CA ASP A 493 13.56 10.35 3.07
C ASP A 493 13.19 11.79 3.44
N THR A 494 12.45 11.96 4.53
CA THR A 494 12.00 13.28 5.01
C THR A 494 12.98 13.91 6.01
N GLN A 495 13.99 13.17 6.46
CA GLN A 495 15.09 13.65 7.31
C GLN A 495 16.40 13.87 6.53
N ILE A 496 17.39 14.43 7.24
CA ILE A 496 18.78 14.45 6.80
C ILE A 496 19.25 12.99 6.71
N ALA A 497 19.85 12.61 5.58
CA ALA A 497 20.34 11.26 5.27
C ALA A 497 20.76 10.47 6.52
N ASN A 498 19.90 9.53 6.90
CA ASN A 498 20.12 8.65 8.04
C ASN A 498 20.26 7.20 7.56
N ILE A 499 20.76 6.32 8.43
CA ILE A 499 21.01 4.90 8.08
C ILE A 499 19.79 3.99 8.31
N ALA A 500 18.65 4.52 8.78
CA ALA A 500 17.47 3.68 8.95
C ALA A 500 16.92 3.27 7.59
N THR A 501 16.53 2.01 7.46
CA THR A 501 15.94 1.47 6.24
C THR A 501 14.57 2.10 5.99
N ASP A 502 14.35 2.66 4.80
CA ASP A 502 13.03 3.16 4.38
C ASP A 502 12.26 2.12 3.57
N LEU A 503 12.98 1.28 2.81
CA LEU A 503 12.45 0.15 2.06
C LEU A 503 13.31 -1.08 2.28
N LEU A 504 12.70 -2.15 2.78
CA LEU A 504 13.28 -3.49 2.88
C LEU A 504 12.68 -4.40 1.80
N ILE A 505 13.53 -5.00 0.96
CA ILE A 505 13.12 -6.05 0.04
C ILE A 505 13.86 -7.34 0.36
N SER A 506 13.13 -8.38 0.77
CA SER A 506 13.65 -9.74 0.91
C SER A 506 13.21 -10.67 -0.22
N ALA A 507 12.19 -10.28 -1.01
CA ALA A 507 11.79 -10.95 -2.24
C ALA A 507 12.95 -11.04 -3.25
N ASN A 508 12.96 -12.08 -4.09
CA ASN A 508 13.89 -12.18 -5.21
C ASN A 508 13.47 -11.20 -6.31
N ILE A 509 14.31 -10.20 -6.59
CA ILE A 509 14.12 -9.30 -7.71
C ILE A 509 14.63 -9.95 -9.01
N VAL A 510 13.73 -10.10 -9.97
CA VAL A 510 14.02 -10.67 -11.29
C VAL A 510 13.77 -9.66 -12.40
N GLY A 511 14.45 -9.82 -13.53
CA GLY A 511 14.31 -8.93 -14.67
C GLY A 511 15.25 -9.31 -15.81
N ASN A 512 14.77 -9.11 -17.04
CA ASN A 512 15.54 -9.37 -18.26
C ASN A 512 16.67 -8.35 -18.46
N ALA A 513 17.63 -8.69 -19.30
CA ALA A 513 18.82 -7.86 -19.57
C ALA A 513 18.48 -6.45 -20.09
N ASP A 514 17.33 -6.31 -20.76
CA ASP A 514 16.86 -5.05 -21.36
C ASP A 514 16.12 -4.15 -20.37
N VAL A 515 15.86 -4.61 -19.14
CA VAL A 515 15.17 -3.84 -18.10
C VAL A 515 16.18 -3.47 -17.01
N GLN A 516 16.34 -2.18 -16.76
CA GLN A 516 17.19 -1.68 -15.69
C GLN A 516 16.39 -1.26 -14.46
N LEU A 517 16.91 -1.61 -13.29
CA LEU A 517 16.42 -1.10 -12.01
C LEU A 517 17.16 0.19 -11.71
N LEU A 518 16.43 1.28 -11.51
CA LEU A 518 16.98 2.58 -11.13
C LEU A 518 16.64 2.87 -9.66
N LYS A 519 17.62 2.91 -8.75
CA LYS A 519 17.43 3.43 -7.39
C LYS A 519 17.64 4.93 -7.36
N SER A 520 16.58 5.69 -7.06
CA SER A 520 16.60 7.14 -6.87
C SER A 520 16.02 7.56 -5.52
N GLY A 521 15.97 8.88 -5.27
CA GLY A 521 15.57 9.43 -3.98
C GLY A 521 16.66 9.34 -2.91
N ALA A 522 16.52 10.12 -1.84
CA ALA A 522 17.53 10.23 -0.78
C ALA A 522 17.50 9.07 0.23
N GLY A 523 16.40 8.32 0.30
CA GLY A 523 16.20 7.30 1.31
C GLY A 523 16.99 6.01 1.10
N THR A 524 17.02 5.23 2.17
CA THR A 524 17.76 3.98 2.31
C THR A 524 16.95 2.81 1.76
N MET A 525 17.56 2.04 0.86
CA MET A 525 16.98 0.80 0.35
C MET A 525 17.86 -0.38 0.75
N ARG A 526 17.25 -1.37 1.42
CA ARG A 526 17.88 -2.61 1.83
C ARG A 526 17.44 -3.78 0.97
N LEU A 527 18.41 -4.56 0.50
CA LEU A 527 18.22 -5.70 -0.37
C LEU A 527 18.75 -6.97 0.31
N ASP A 528 17.84 -7.72 0.92
CA ASP A 528 18.14 -9.00 1.58
C ASP A 528 17.90 -10.19 0.65
N GLY A 529 17.10 -10.00 -0.41
CA GLY A 529 16.78 -11.02 -1.40
C GLY A 529 17.99 -11.51 -2.21
N ALA A 530 17.95 -12.78 -2.61
CA ALA A 530 18.92 -13.38 -3.52
C ALA A 530 18.56 -13.02 -4.97
N ASN A 531 18.79 -11.76 -5.35
CA ASN A 531 18.30 -11.20 -6.61
C ASN A 531 18.96 -11.84 -7.84
N THR A 532 18.17 -12.13 -8.88
CA THR A 532 18.65 -12.73 -10.14
C THR A 532 18.40 -11.88 -11.38
N MET A 533 18.01 -10.61 -11.20
CA MET A 533 17.93 -9.63 -12.28
C MET A 533 19.24 -9.56 -13.10
N SER A 534 19.11 -9.53 -14.42
CA SER A 534 20.25 -9.58 -15.36
C SER A 534 20.55 -8.24 -16.04
N GLY A 535 19.57 -7.32 -16.05
CA GLY A 535 19.78 -5.96 -16.54
C GLY A 535 20.53 -5.07 -15.55
N PRO A 536 20.93 -3.86 -15.96
CA PRO A 536 21.68 -2.94 -15.12
C PRO A 536 20.96 -2.56 -13.81
N PHE A 537 21.72 -2.50 -12.71
CA PHE A 537 21.31 -1.82 -11.49
C PHE A 537 21.94 -0.42 -11.50
N VAL A 538 21.14 0.61 -11.74
CA VAL A 538 21.59 2.00 -11.80
C VAL A 538 21.24 2.70 -10.50
N TRP A 539 22.23 3.32 -9.87
CA TRP A 539 22.06 3.98 -8.59
C TRP A 539 22.41 5.46 -8.67
N VAL A 540 21.40 6.31 -8.47
CA VAL A 540 21.50 7.77 -8.65
C VAL A 540 21.24 8.58 -7.37
N GLY A 541 20.85 7.93 -6.26
CA GLY A 541 20.67 8.63 -4.99
C GLY A 541 20.47 7.74 -3.77
N GLY A 542 20.81 8.30 -2.61
CA GLY A 542 20.55 7.73 -1.28
C GLY A 542 21.55 6.67 -0.84
N LEU A 543 21.13 5.84 0.12
CA LEU A 543 21.93 4.78 0.72
C LEU A 543 21.43 3.40 0.26
N LEU A 544 22.36 2.47 0.02
CA LEU A 544 22.05 1.06 -0.26
C LEU A 544 22.63 0.17 0.84
N GLU A 545 21.80 -0.74 1.34
CA GLU A 545 22.22 -1.80 2.26
C GLU A 545 22.22 -3.15 1.53
N ALA A 546 23.40 -3.74 1.35
CA ALA A 546 23.57 -5.07 0.75
C ALA A 546 23.41 -6.15 1.83
N GLY A 547 22.24 -6.78 1.85
CA GLY A 547 21.91 -7.90 2.74
C GLY A 547 22.21 -9.28 2.15
N SER A 548 22.52 -9.36 0.87
CA SER A 548 22.89 -10.59 0.15
C SER A 548 24.08 -10.36 -0.79
N ASP A 549 24.84 -11.41 -1.08
CA ASP A 549 25.95 -11.39 -2.05
C ASP A 549 25.46 -11.12 -3.48
N SER A 550 24.21 -11.47 -3.79
CA SER A 550 23.57 -11.19 -5.08
C SER A 550 22.57 -10.03 -5.01
N ALA A 551 22.68 -9.14 -4.01
CA ALA A 551 21.75 -8.03 -3.80
C ALA A 551 21.51 -7.17 -5.07
N PHE A 552 22.51 -7.01 -5.95
CA PHE A 552 22.38 -6.21 -7.17
C PHE A 552 22.16 -7.03 -8.44
N GLY A 553 21.83 -8.33 -8.31
CA GLY A 553 21.66 -9.24 -9.42
C GLY A 553 22.97 -9.64 -10.10
N THR A 554 22.93 -9.85 -11.42
CA THR A 554 24.10 -10.25 -12.23
C THR A 554 24.52 -9.21 -13.25
N GLY A 555 23.67 -8.21 -13.50
CA GLY A 555 23.95 -7.10 -14.43
C GLY A 555 24.99 -6.13 -13.90
N VAL A 556 25.28 -5.09 -14.70
CA VAL A 556 26.21 -4.03 -14.30
C VAL A 556 25.63 -3.24 -13.14
N PHE A 557 26.40 -3.07 -12.07
CA PHE A 557 26.10 -2.13 -10.99
C PHE A 557 26.72 -0.75 -11.33
N SER A 558 25.88 0.19 -11.74
CA SER A 558 26.29 1.55 -12.15
C SER A 558 26.07 2.55 -11.02
N TRP A 559 27.15 3.18 -10.58
CA TRP A 559 27.18 4.13 -9.47
C TRP A 559 27.28 5.56 -10.00
N GLN A 560 26.20 6.34 -9.98
CA GLN A 560 26.09 7.56 -10.77
C GLN A 560 26.03 8.88 -9.98
N SER A 561 25.97 8.86 -8.65
CA SER A 561 25.96 10.07 -7.83
C SER A 561 27.04 10.09 -6.74
N ASP A 562 27.58 11.28 -6.45
CA ASP A 562 28.59 11.50 -5.42
C ASP A 562 28.07 11.34 -3.99
N SER A 563 26.74 11.40 -3.80
CA SER A 563 26.07 11.21 -2.51
C SER A 563 25.74 9.76 -2.17
N ASN A 564 25.81 8.87 -3.16
CA ASN A 564 25.53 7.46 -2.99
C ASN A 564 26.46 6.85 -1.94
N THR A 565 25.91 6.06 -1.01
CA THR A 565 26.65 5.42 0.10
C THR A 565 26.23 3.95 0.26
N LEU A 566 27.21 3.04 0.31
CA LEU A 566 26.97 1.59 0.36
C LEU A 566 27.42 1.02 1.70
N ILE A 567 26.62 0.12 2.26
CA ILE A 567 26.91 -0.64 3.48
C ILE A 567 26.59 -2.13 3.30
N ALA A 568 27.41 -3.00 3.89
CA ALA A 568 27.10 -4.43 4.05
C ALA A 568 26.36 -4.64 5.37
N VAL A 569 25.23 -5.35 5.32
CA VAL A 569 24.40 -5.66 6.50
C VAL A 569 24.22 -7.17 6.66
N GLY A 570 24.10 -7.66 7.89
CA GLY A 570 23.95 -9.08 8.19
C GLY A 570 25.24 -9.92 8.10
N GLY A 571 26.37 -9.33 7.70
CA GLY A 571 27.67 -9.98 7.63
C GLY A 571 28.56 -9.37 6.52
N PRO A 572 29.77 -9.89 6.32
CA PRO A 572 30.58 -9.55 5.15
C PRO A 572 29.83 -9.89 3.84
N ARG A 573 30.09 -9.13 2.77
CA ARG A 573 29.42 -9.34 1.47
C ARG A 573 30.42 -9.45 0.33
N THR A 574 30.16 -10.39 -0.59
CA THR A 574 30.90 -10.57 -1.84
C THR A 574 29.99 -10.28 -3.03
N ILE A 575 30.22 -9.18 -3.72
CA ILE A 575 29.41 -8.69 -4.83
C ILE A 575 30.13 -9.00 -6.15
N ASN A 576 29.49 -9.80 -6.99
CA ASN A 576 30.11 -10.32 -8.21
C ASN A 576 29.84 -9.46 -9.46
N ASN A 577 28.98 -8.45 -9.34
CA ASN A 577 28.58 -7.59 -10.45
C ASN A 577 29.79 -6.89 -11.09
N PRO A 578 29.84 -6.79 -12.43
CA PRO A 578 30.64 -5.76 -13.08
C PRO A 578 30.20 -4.38 -12.60
N ILE A 579 31.14 -3.48 -12.33
CA ILE A 579 30.86 -2.15 -11.76
C ILE A 579 31.21 -1.08 -12.77
N SER A 580 30.26 -0.17 -13.03
CA SER A 580 30.55 1.11 -13.69
C SER A 580 30.56 2.20 -12.65
N VAL A 581 31.70 2.86 -12.46
CA VAL A 581 31.78 4.02 -11.58
C VAL A 581 31.59 5.24 -12.46
N ASP A 582 30.46 5.94 -12.25
CA ASP A 582 29.98 7.11 -13.00
C ASP A 582 29.93 8.41 -12.14
N SER A 583 29.98 8.29 -10.82
CA SER A 583 30.26 9.35 -9.82
C SER A 583 31.74 9.66 -9.54
N ASN A 584 32.08 10.93 -9.26
CA ASN A 584 33.44 11.30 -8.84
C ASN A 584 33.86 10.60 -7.54
N ASN A 585 32.91 10.35 -6.64
CA ASN A 585 33.13 9.69 -5.36
C ASN A 585 32.27 8.43 -5.18
N THR A 586 32.86 7.34 -4.71
CA THR A 586 32.18 6.14 -4.24
C THR A 586 32.38 5.99 -2.73
N ASN A 587 31.30 6.02 -1.97
CA ASN A 587 31.34 6.08 -0.50
C ASN A 587 30.97 4.72 0.11
N PHE A 588 31.84 4.19 0.96
CA PHE A 588 31.63 2.96 1.72
C PHE A 588 31.66 3.24 3.23
N ILE A 589 30.67 2.71 3.94
CA ILE A 589 30.53 2.84 5.39
C ILE A 589 30.24 1.48 6.03
N GLY A 590 30.22 1.46 7.36
CA GLY A 590 29.92 0.29 8.18
C GLY A 590 31.18 -0.44 8.63
N THR A 591 30.97 -1.54 9.35
CA THR A 591 32.07 -2.33 9.94
C THR A 591 32.30 -3.67 9.24
N GLN A 592 31.40 -4.05 8.34
CA GLN A 592 31.46 -5.34 7.66
C GLN A 592 32.21 -5.24 6.33
N PRO A 593 33.18 -6.14 6.04
CA PRO A 593 33.93 -6.12 4.80
C PRO A 593 33.05 -6.25 3.54
N LEU A 594 33.44 -5.55 2.48
CA LEU A 594 32.86 -5.63 1.15
C LEU A 594 33.94 -6.13 0.17
N THR A 595 33.66 -7.21 -0.55
CA THR A 595 34.52 -7.71 -1.63
C THR A 595 33.80 -7.61 -2.96
N PHE A 596 34.42 -7.01 -3.97
CA PHE A 596 33.88 -6.91 -5.32
C PHE A 596 34.72 -7.76 -6.26
N THR A 597 34.14 -8.80 -6.86
CA THR A 597 34.90 -9.72 -7.74
C THR A 597 34.72 -9.42 -9.22
N GLY A 598 33.69 -8.64 -9.59
CA GLY A 598 33.49 -8.19 -10.96
C GLY A 598 34.47 -7.09 -11.36
N PRO A 599 34.75 -6.92 -12.67
CA PRO A 599 35.62 -5.86 -13.15
C PRO A 599 35.02 -4.48 -12.86
N VAL A 600 35.88 -3.49 -12.64
CA VAL A 600 35.50 -2.12 -12.32
C VAL A 600 35.92 -1.20 -13.46
N THR A 601 34.98 -0.48 -14.04
CA THR A 601 35.26 0.51 -15.10
C THR A 601 35.23 1.92 -14.54
N LEU A 602 36.31 2.68 -14.74
CA LEU A 602 36.38 4.11 -14.46
C LEU A 602 35.93 4.91 -15.68
N THR A 603 34.83 5.67 -15.57
CA THR A 603 34.38 6.55 -16.67
C THR A 603 34.96 7.98 -16.59
N GLY A 604 35.74 8.28 -15.55
CA GLY A 604 36.41 9.56 -15.30
C GLY A 604 37.51 9.43 -14.23
N ASN A 605 37.93 10.54 -13.61
CA ASN A 605 38.88 10.51 -12.49
C ASN A 605 38.12 10.26 -11.18
N ARG A 606 38.36 9.13 -10.51
CA ARG A 606 37.47 8.61 -9.45
C ARG A 606 38.15 8.48 -8.11
N THR A 607 37.40 8.71 -7.04
CA THR A 607 37.83 8.50 -5.66
C THR A 607 36.96 7.45 -4.98
N PHE A 608 37.60 6.39 -4.47
CA PHE A 608 36.98 5.39 -3.62
C PHE A 608 37.20 5.75 -2.15
N ARG A 609 36.14 6.06 -1.42
CA ARG A 609 36.18 6.53 -0.03
C ARG A 609 35.68 5.46 0.93
N VAL A 610 36.60 4.91 1.71
CA VAL A 610 36.28 3.95 2.78
C VAL A 610 36.30 4.71 4.10
N PHE A 611 35.15 5.14 4.60
CA PHE A 611 35.08 6.11 5.71
C PHE A 611 35.51 5.51 7.04
N ASP A 612 34.98 4.33 7.37
CA ASP A 612 35.19 3.68 8.66
C ASP A 612 36.60 3.09 8.76
N PRO A 613 37.36 3.38 9.84
CA PRO A 613 38.76 2.97 9.96
C PRO A 613 38.94 1.46 10.08
N ALA A 614 37.93 0.73 10.59
CA ALA A 614 37.94 -0.73 10.67
C ALA A 614 37.44 -1.41 9.38
N LEU A 615 36.85 -0.66 8.46
CA LEU A 615 36.29 -1.21 7.23
C LEU A 615 37.40 -1.53 6.23
N THR A 616 37.30 -2.73 5.66
CA THR A 616 38.10 -3.15 4.51
C THR A 616 37.19 -3.36 3.32
N VAL A 617 37.50 -2.69 2.23
CA VAL A 617 36.90 -2.93 0.91
C VAL A 617 37.95 -3.61 0.04
N THR A 618 37.59 -4.70 -0.61
CA THR A 618 38.48 -5.45 -1.50
C THR A 618 37.94 -5.39 -2.93
N LEU A 619 38.74 -4.89 -3.87
CA LEU A 619 38.49 -4.99 -5.30
C LEU A 619 39.28 -6.17 -5.84
N ALA A 620 38.57 -7.27 -6.05
CA ALA A 620 39.08 -8.53 -6.56
C ALA A 620 38.83 -8.75 -8.06
N GLY A 621 38.19 -7.80 -8.75
CA GLY A 621 38.26 -7.64 -10.20
C GLY A 621 39.29 -6.58 -10.60
N SER A 622 39.69 -6.55 -11.88
CA SER A 622 40.55 -5.49 -12.43
C SER A 622 39.85 -4.14 -12.40
N ILE A 623 40.61 -3.07 -12.16
CA ILE A 623 40.18 -1.71 -12.46
C ILE A 623 40.69 -1.35 -13.86
N ASP A 624 39.76 -1.13 -14.76
CA ASP A 624 39.98 -0.74 -16.14
C ASP A 624 39.42 0.67 -16.39
N GLU A 625 39.83 1.29 -17.50
CA GLU A 625 39.31 2.58 -17.93
C GLU A 625 38.36 2.45 -19.12
N SER A 626 37.38 3.36 -19.19
CA SER A 626 36.54 3.54 -20.37
C SER A 626 37.39 3.80 -21.64
N ILE A 627 36.76 3.86 -22.81
CA ILE A 627 37.38 4.16 -24.13
C ILE A 627 38.31 5.40 -24.21
N PHE A 628 38.36 6.22 -23.16
CA PHE A 628 39.24 7.37 -23.03
C PHE A 628 40.30 7.07 -21.97
N GLY A 629 41.56 7.08 -22.36
CA GLY A 629 42.68 6.82 -21.46
C GLY A 629 42.94 7.92 -20.42
N SER A 630 43.92 7.66 -19.56
CA SER A 630 44.44 8.55 -18.50
C SER A 630 43.46 8.81 -17.35
N ARG A 631 42.63 7.83 -16.98
CA ARG A 631 41.71 7.95 -15.84
C ARG A 631 42.45 7.75 -14.53
N SER A 632 42.40 8.76 -13.66
CA SER A 632 43.05 8.72 -12.35
C SER A 632 42.20 8.01 -11.33
N PHE A 633 42.86 7.26 -10.45
CA PHE A 633 42.26 6.53 -9.35
C PHE A 633 42.77 7.09 -8.03
N ALA A 634 41.85 7.38 -7.11
CA ALA A 634 42.18 7.86 -5.78
C ALA A 634 41.52 7.00 -4.70
N LYS A 635 42.26 6.75 -3.62
CA LYS A 635 41.75 6.20 -2.36
C LYS A 635 41.58 7.34 -1.36
N GLY A 636 40.37 7.51 -0.84
CA GLY A 636 40.07 8.37 0.30
C GLY A 636 39.43 7.61 1.47
N GLY A 637 39.12 8.34 2.54
CA GLY A 637 38.58 7.81 3.80
C GLY A 637 39.59 7.00 4.61
N ARG A 638 39.32 6.85 5.92
CA ARG A 638 40.27 6.31 6.91
C ARG A 638 40.43 4.79 6.90
N GLY A 639 39.55 4.06 6.21
CA GLY A 639 39.59 2.60 6.12
C GLY A 639 40.60 2.08 5.08
N THR A 640 40.53 0.78 4.83
CA THR A 640 41.45 0.06 3.93
C THR A 640 40.76 -0.28 2.61
N LEU A 641 41.44 -0.04 1.49
CA LEU A 641 41.07 -0.52 0.17
C LEU A 641 42.16 -1.48 -0.34
N VAL A 642 41.78 -2.69 -0.73
CA VAL A 642 42.70 -3.74 -1.20
C VAL A 642 42.45 -3.98 -2.68
N LEU A 643 43.50 -3.97 -3.50
CA LEU A 643 43.46 -4.39 -4.90
C LEU A 643 44.16 -5.74 -5.03
N THR A 644 43.47 -6.74 -5.59
CA THR A 644 44.02 -8.12 -5.68
C THR A 644 44.25 -8.63 -7.10
N GLN A 645 43.86 -7.85 -8.12
CA GLN A 645 44.09 -8.15 -9.53
C GLN A 645 44.91 -7.06 -10.24
N PRO A 646 45.55 -7.37 -11.38
CA PRO A 646 46.23 -6.36 -12.19
C PRO A 646 45.25 -5.27 -12.63
N ASN A 647 45.62 -4.01 -12.44
CA ASN A 647 44.81 -2.86 -12.83
C ASN A 647 45.42 -2.17 -14.05
N THR A 648 44.59 -1.76 -15.01
CA THR A 648 45.04 -1.30 -16.33
C THR A 648 44.79 0.19 -16.60
N TYR A 649 44.14 0.90 -15.67
CA TYR A 649 43.98 2.36 -15.79
C TYR A 649 45.33 3.07 -15.94
N SER A 650 45.40 4.07 -16.83
CA SER A 650 46.67 4.72 -17.18
C SER A 650 46.90 6.07 -16.48
N GLY A 651 45.91 6.58 -15.75
CA GLY A 651 46.04 7.80 -14.96
C GLY A 651 46.84 7.63 -13.66
N ALA A 652 46.91 8.71 -12.88
CA ALA A 652 47.65 8.72 -11.63
C ALA A 652 46.90 7.95 -10.52
N THR A 653 47.66 7.32 -9.62
CA THR A 653 47.18 6.70 -8.39
C THR A 653 47.43 7.63 -7.21
N THR A 654 46.40 7.99 -6.45
CA THR A 654 46.54 8.86 -5.28
C THR A 654 45.96 8.19 -4.03
N VAL A 655 46.73 8.11 -2.95
CA VAL A 655 46.20 7.90 -1.60
C VAL A 655 46.02 9.28 -0.99
N ASN A 656 44.79 9.70 -0.73
CA ASN A 656 44.46 11.07 -0.36
C ASN A 656 44.95 11.45 1.05
N ASN A 657 44.78 12.74 1.39
CA ASN A 657 45.22 13.31 2.66
C ASN A 657 44.24 13.06 3.84
N ASP A 658 43.11 12.42 3.58
CA ASP A 658 42.07 12.10 4.57
C ASP A 658 42.38 10.82 5.39
N GLY A 659 43.50 10.16 5.08
CA GLY A 659 44.03 9.02 5.81
C GLY A 659 43.72 7.67 5.14
N GLY A 660 43.96 6.59 5.89
CA GLY A 660 43.66 5.21 5.48
C GLY A 660 44.72 4.56 4.60
N THR A 661 44.41 3.35 4.13
CA THR A 661 45.38 2.47 3.47
C THR A 661 44.88 2.02 2.11
N LEU A 662 45.75 2.10 1.09
CA LEU A 662 45.62 1.37 -0.17
C LEU A 662 46.60 0.20 -0.13
N VAL A 663 46.12 -1.03 -0.32
CA VAL A 663 46.96 -2.24 -0.32
C VAL A 663 46.96 -2.85 -1.72
N LEU A 664 48.15 -3.09 -2.26
CA LEU A 664 48.37 -3.92 -3.43
C LEU A 664 48.77 -5.32 -2.94
N ARG A 665 47.87 -6.29 -3.02
CA ARG A 665 48.07 -7.67 -2.51
C ARG A 665 47.79 -8.69 -3.61
N ASP A 666 48.19 -9.94 -3.44
CA ASP A 666 47.92 -11.02 -4.41
C ASP A 666 48.40 -10.61 -5.81
N ASN A 667 47.57 -10.68 -6.86
CA ASN A 667 47.97 -10.22 -8.20
C ASN A 667 47.76 -8.70 -8.41
N GLY A 668 47.46 -7.95 -7.36
CA GLY A 668 47.22 -6.51 -7.36
C GLY A 668 48.42 -5.71 -7.82
N THR A 669 48.36 -5.13 -9.02
CA THR A 669 49.39 -4.24 -9.57
C THR A 669 48.79 -2.98 -10.16
N ILE A 670 49.60 -1.91 -10.25
CA ILE A 670 49.25 -0.61 -10.85
C ILE A 670 50.29 -0.18 -11.89
N LEU A 671 50.79 -1.14 -12.67
CA LEU A 671 51.92 -0.97 -13.61
C LEU A 671 51.70 0.11 -14.70
N HIS A 672 50.45 0.44 -14.98
CA HIS A 672 50.08 1.44 -15.98
C HIS A 672 49.91 2.84 -15.37
N SER A 673 50.01 2.98 -14.04
CA SER A 673 49.81 4.27 -13.40
C SER A 673 50.93 5.25 -13.75
N SER A 674 50.55 6.40 -14.29
CA SER A 674 51.48 7.44 -14.73
C SER A 674 52.22 8.15 -13.59
N ALA A 675 51.68 8.12 -12.38
CA ALA A 675 52.31 8.65 -11.17
C ALA A 675 51.65 8.05 -9.93
N VAL A 676 52.39 7.94 -8.83
CA VAL A 676 51.85 7.55 -7.52
C VAL A 676 52.05 8.69 -6.53
N THR A 677 50.98 9.12 -5.87
CA THR A 677 51.03 10.10 -4.78
C THR A 677 50.46 9.50 -3.51
N VAL A 678 51.22 9.54 -2.43
CA VAL A 678 50.77 9.19 -1.09
C VAL A 678 50.68 10.47 -0.27
N GLY A 679 49.46 10.91 -0.01
CA GLY A 679 49.12 12.10 0.75
C GLY A 679 49.45 11.98 2.24
N ILE A 680 49.34 13.11 2.95
CA ILE A 680 49.59 13.16 4.40
C ILE A 680 48.60 12.26 5.12
N GLY A 681 49.10 11.37 5.99
CA GLY A 681 48.27 10.41 6.74
C GLY A 681 47.79 9.21 5.93
N GLY A 682 47.93 9.23 4.60
CA GLY A 682 47.67 8.09 3.74
C GLY A 682 48.80 7.05 3.82
N THR A 683 48.44 5.78 3.64
CA THR A 683 49.38 4.66 3.56
C THR A 683 49.20 3.91 2.24
N LEU A 684 50.29 3.70 1.50
CA LEU A 684 50.34 2.72 0.42
C LEU A 684 51.10 1.49 0.92
N THR A 685 50.50 0.32 0.82
CA THR A 685 51.12 -0.96 1.19
C THR A 685 51.29 -1.81 -0.06
N ILE A 686 52.52 -2.22 -0.33
CA ILE A 686 52.92 -3.20 -1.33
C ILE A 686 53.10 -4.52 -0.58
N ASP A 687 52.14 -5.43 -0.69
CA ASP A 687 52.02 -6.60 0.18
C ASP A 687 52.30 -7.91 -0.58
N ASN A 688 53.46 -8.51 -0.31
CA ASN A 688 53.86 -9.81 -0.85
C ASN A 688 53.59 -10.97 0.10
N ASP A 689 52.97 -10.74 1.26
CA ASP A 689 52.57 -11.79 2.21
C ASP A 689 51.12 -12.27 1.99
N GLY A 690 50.59 -12.03 0.79
CA GLY A 690 49.32 -12.59 0.31
C GLY A 690 49.50 -13.94 -0.40
N GLY A 691 48.54 -14.25 -1.28
CA GLY A 691 48.58 -15.42 -2.15
C GLY A 691 49.60 -15.35 -3.29
N ALA A 692 50.16 -14.17 -3.57
CA ALA A 692 51.24 -14.00 -4.55
C ALA A 692 52.34 -13.06 -4.05
N ASN A 693 53.59 -13.49 -4.28
CA ASN A 693 54.82 -12.74 -4.00
C ASN A 693 55.35 -12.20 -5.34
N LEU A 694 54.91 -10.99 -5.70
CA LEU A 694 55.24 -10.37 -6.99
C LEU A 694 56.51 -9.52 -6.90
N GLY A 695 57.25 -9.49 -8.01
CA GLY A 695 58.50 -8.73 -8.14
C GLY A 695 58.33 -7.28 -8.63
N ASP A 696 57.14 -6.96 -9.12
CA ASP A 696 56.81 -5.72 -9.80
C ASP A 696 55.30 -5.45 -9.64
N ARG A 697 54.93 -4.64 -8.64
CA ARG A 697 53.56 -4.16 -8.42
C ARG A 697 53.39 -2.72 -8.90
N ILE A 698 54.47 -1.95 -8.92
CA ILE A 698 54.54 -0.58 -9.43
C ILE A 698 55.68 -0.49 -10.44
N ASN A 699 55.39 0.06 -11.62
CA ASN A 699 56.37 0.19 -12.69
C ASN A 699 57.66 0.89 -12.23
N ASP A 700 58.79 0.31 -12.62
CA ASP A 700 60.15 0.78 -12.34
C ASP A 700 60.45 2.24 -12.72
N LEU A 701 59.64 2.83 -13.62
CA LEU A 701 59.77 4.23 -14.06
C LEU A 701 58.80 5.17 -13.35
N THR A 702 57.81 4.65 -12.62
CA THR A 702 56.78 5.46 -11.98
C THR A 702 57.33 6.12 -10.72
N ASN A 703 57.30 7.45 -10.71
CA ASN A 703 57.73 8.23 -9.56
C ASN A 703 56.68 8.21 -8.44
N ILE A 704 57.16 8.09 -7.20
CA ILE A 704 56.33 8.12 -5.99
C ILE A 704 56.53 9.46 -5.27
N SER A 705 55.47 10.26 -5.13
CA SER A 705 55.44 11.45 -4.27
C SER A 705 54.94 11.06 -2.87
N LEU A 706 55.81 11.10 -1.85
CA LEU A 706 55.57 10.50 -0.53
C LEU A 706 55.42 11.56 0.58
N ASN A 707 54.20 11.94 0.91
CA ASN A 707 53.85 12.83 2.03
C ASN A 707 53.25 12.09 3.24
N GLY A 708 52.94 10.79 3.07
CA GLY A 708 52.47 9.87 4.10
C GLY A 708 53.39 8.66 4.24
N LYS A 709 52.81 7.45 4.27
CA LYS A 709 53.55 6.21 4.55
C LYS A 709 53.58 5.27 3.34
N LEU A 710 54.76 4.76 2.99
CA LEU A 710 54.92 3.63 2.07
C LEU A 710 55.36 2.41 2.88
N VAL A 711 54.68 1.27 2.72
CA VAL A 711 55.02 0.00 3.38
C VAL A 711 55.29 -1.04 2.31
N PHE A 712 56.41 -1.73 2.39
CA PHE A 712 56.68 -2.94 1.65
C PHE A 712 56.70 -4.13 2.60
N THR A 713 55.73 -5.03 2.46
CA THR A 713 55.61 -6.23 3.28
C THR A 713 56.15 -7.41 2.49
N GLY A 714 57.26 -7.99 2.95
CA GLY A 714 57.81 -9.20 2.34
C GLY A 714 57.05 -10.45 2.74
N ALA A 715 57.11 -11.48 1.90
CA ALA A 715 56.45 -12.76 2.12
C ALA A 715 57.05 -13.51 3.31
N SER A 716 56.20 -14.15 4.10
CA SER A 716 56.60 -15.01 5.22
C SER A 716 57.26 -16.33 4.75
N GLY A 717 57.00 -16.75 3.51
CA GLY A 717 57.44 -18.04 2.96
C GLY A 717 58.51 -18.00 1.87
N ALA A 718 58.95 -16.81 1.42
CA ALA A 718 59.93 -16.68 0.35
C ALA A 718 60.60 -15.31 0.37
N ASN A 719 61.76 -15.20 -0.29
CA ASN A 719 62.40 -13.90 -0.51
C ASN A 719 61.50 -13.01 -1.39
N SER A 720 61.34 -11.74 -1.01
CA SER A 720 60.55 -10.74 -1.73
C SER A 720 61.42 -9.59 -2.17
N ARG A 721 61.20 -9.14 -3.42
CA ARG A 721 61.83 -7.97 -4.01
C ARG A 721 60.77 -7.13 -4.70
N GLU A 722 60.79 -5.82 -4.52
CA GLU A 722 60.06 -4.86 -5.35
C GLU A 722 61.05 -3.81 -5.86
N GLN A 723 60.87 -3.36 -7.09
CA GLN A 723 61.57 -2.18 -7.60
C GLN A 723 60.58 -1.09 -7.96
N VAL A 724 60.93 0.16 -7.67
CA VAL A 724 60.12 1.33 -7.98
C VAL A 724 61.00 2.43 -8.57
N GLY A 725 60.36 3.43 -9.19
CA GLY A 725 61.04 4.62 -9.70
C GLY A 725 61.61 5.54 -8.61
N GLN A 726 61.66 6.84 -8.89
CA GLN A 726 62.17 7.81 -7.93
C GLN A 726 61.15 8.05 -6.79
N ILE A 727 61.61 7.99 -5.53
CA ILE A 727 60.80 8.33 -4.35
C ILE A 727 61.12 9.76 -3.91
N ASN A 728 60.13 10.64 -4.01
CA ASN A 728 60.21 12.05 -3.66
C ASN A 728 59.41 12.32 -2.39
N SER A 729 60.05 12.32 -1.22
CA SER A 729 59.36 12.59 0.05
C SER A 729 58.97 14.06 0.21
N GLY A 730 57.93 14.39 0.96
CA GLY A 730 57.60 15.79 1.31
C GLY A 730 58.61 16.43 2.27
N SER A 731 58.34 17.68 2.66
CA SER A 731 59.07 18.40 3.73
C SER A 731 58.54 18.05 5.13
N ASN A 732 57.90 16.89 5.28
CA ASN A 732 57.18 16.49 6.49
C ASN A 732 57.89 15.31 7.15
N LEU A 733 58.21 15.44 8.44
CA LEU A 733 58.81 14.37 9.25
C LEU A 733 57.89 13.15 9.46
N ALA A 734 56.59 13.27 9.16
CA ALA A 734 55.66 12.14 9.19
C ALA A 734 55.76 11.23 7.95
N SER A 735 56.46 11.66 6.89
CA SER A 735 56.70 10.82 5.72
C SER A 735 57.62 9.66 6.06
N SER A 736 57.14 8.42 5.94
CA SER A 736 57.91 7.24 6.30
C SER A 736 57.87 6.15 5.23
N LEU A 737 58.94 5.38 5.19
CA LEU A 737 59.07 4.21 4.35
C LEU A 737 59.44 3.02 5.22
N GLU A 738 58.57 2.01 5.23
CA GLU A 738 58.69 0.84 6.08
C GLU A 738 58.96 -0.40 5.24
N ILE A 739 59.97 -1.17 5.63
CA ILE A 739 60.20 -2.54 5.16
C ILE A 739 59.79 -3.47 6.28
N GLN A 740 58.73 -4.24 6.04
CA GLN A 740 58.15 -5.16 7.00
C GLN A 740 58.51 -6.60 6.64
N ASN A 741 59.24 -7.26 7.53
CA ASN A 741 59.55 -8.68 7.44
C ASN A 741 58.56 -9.50 8.26
N THR A 742 57.70 -10.27 7.62
CA THR A 742 56.75 -11.14 8.33
C THR A 742 57.33 -12.53 8.63
N SER A 743 58.48 -12.89 8.05
CA SER A 743 59.16 -14.18 8.22
C SER A 743 60.02 -14.30 9.49
N GLY A 744 60.05 -13.27 10.34
CA GLY A 744 60.93 -13.22 11.51
C GLY A 744 62.43 -13.17 11.16
N GLY A 745 62.77 -12.64 9.99
CA GLY A 745 64.15 -12.53 9.50
C GLY A 745 64.64 -13.73 8.68
N THR A 746 63.80 -14.72 8.43
CA THR A 746 64.16 -15.95 7.69
C THR A 746 64.36 -15.69 6.19
N PHE A 747 63.45 -14.94 5.58
CA PHE A 747 63.49 -14.56 4.18
C PHE A 747 63.75 -13.07 4.04
N THR A 748 64.33 -12.68 2.91
CA THR A 748 64.61 -11.27 2.63
C THR A 748 63.37 -10.52 2.17
N SER A 749 63.23 -9.28 2.63
CA SER A 749 62.24 -8.29 2.20
C SER A 749 63.03 -7.08 1.70
N LYS A 750 63.06 -6.90 0.38
CA LYS A 750 63.90 -5.93 -0.29
C LYS A 750 63.09 -4.97 -1.17
N LEU A 751 63.19 -3.67 -0.91
CA LEU A 751 62.67 -2.62 -1.79
C LEU A 751 63.86 -1.91 -2.46
N VAL A 752 63.79 -1.76 -3.78
CA VAL A 752 64.80 -1.07 -4.58
C VAL A 752 64.17 0.19 -5.19
N ALA A 753 64.72 1.37 -4.94
CA ALA A 753 64.27 2.60 -5.57
C ALA A 753 65.28 3.09 -6.62
N GLY A 754 64.79 3.63 -7.73
CA GLY A 754 65.66 4.20 -8.77
C GLY A 754 66.51 5.37 -8.25
N ALA A 755 65.91 6.21 -7.42
CA ALA A 755 66.56 7.30 -6.69
C ALA A 755 65.65 7.80 -5.54
N LEU A 756 66.23 8.49 -4.56
CA LEU A 756 65.53 9.42 -3.68
C LEU A 756 65.58 10.86 -4.24
N GLY A 757 64.52 11.64 -4.03
CA GLY A 757 64.52 13.07 -4.37
C GLY A 757 65.47 13.88 -3.48
N THR A 758 66.18 14.85 -4.07
CA THR A 758 67.16 15.70 -3.37
C THR A 758 66.64 17.14 -3.17
N GLY A 759 67.00 17.78 -2.04
CA GLY A 759 66.68 19.18 -1.73
C GLY A 759 66.51 19.46 -0.23
N THR A 760 66.64 20.72 0.20
CA THR A 760 66.55 21.13 1.62
C THR A 760 65.14 20.99 2.23
N ASN A 761 64.12 20.75 1.40
CA ASN A 761 62.72 20.59 1.80
C ASN A 761 62.24 19.13 1.65
N ARG A 762 63.14 18.15 1.80
CA ARG A 762 62.84 16.72 1.69
C ARG A 762 63.31 16.04 2.98
N THR A 763 62.52 15.14 3.55
CA THR A 763 62.91 14.34 4.73
C THR A 763 62.54 12.87 4.53
N PHE A 764 63.38 11.94 4.96
CA PHE A 764 63.14 10.49 4.84
C PHE A 764 63.20 9.85 6.23
N HIS A 765 62.15 9.12 6.60
CA HIS A 765 62.16 8.25 7.78
C HIS A 765 62.05 6.80 7.33
N LEU A 766 63.13 6.04 7.46
CA LEU A 766 63.16 4.61 7.15
C LEU A 766 62.83 3.78 8.38
N ILE A 767 62.06 2.72 8.20
CA ILE A 767 61.63 1.84 9.28
C ILE A 767 61.87 0.39 8.87
N GLY A 768 62.61 -0.37 9.68
CA GLY A 768 62.70 -1.82 9.57
C GLY A 768 61.86 -2.49 10.65
N THR A 769 60.76 -3.14 10.28
CA THR A 769 59.92 -3.91 11.21
C THR A 769 60.06 -5.41 10.98
N GLY A 770 59.97 -6.19 12.06
CA GLY A 770 60.29 -7.63 12.06
C GLY A 770 61.79 -7.96 11.99
N ALA A 771 62.61 -7.10 11.36
CA ALA A 771 64.06 -7.17 11.33
C ALA A 771 64.68 -5.76 11.14
N PRO A 772 65.93 -5.51 11.58
CA PRO A 772 66.62 -4.24 11.31
C PRO A 772 66.98 -4.10 9.83
N LEU A 773 67.00 -2.86 9.33
CA LEU A 773 67.55 -2.52 8.02
C LEU A 773 69.06 -2.81 8.00
N SER A 774 69.54 -3.44 6.92
CA SER A 774 70.95 -3.78 6.75
C SER A 774 71.29 -3.97 5.27
N ALA A 775 72.58 -3.95 4.92
CA ALA A 775 73.01 -4.05 3.54
C ALA A 775 72.72 -5.41 2.88
N ASN A 776 72.76 -6.48 3.68
CA ASN A 776 72.66 -7.87 3.24
C ASN A 776 71.77 -8.75 4.13
N GLY A 777 71.08 -8.18 5.13
CA GLY A 777 70.22 -8.94 6.04
C GLY A 777 68.77 -9.04 5.56
N ALA A 778 67.86 -9.32 6.48
CA ALA A 778 66.48 -9.64 6.14
C ALA A 778 65.69 -8.45 5.60
N ASN A 779 65.85 -7.25 6.16
CA ASN A 779 65.26 -6.02 5.61
C ASN A 779 66.31 -5.22 4.85
N GLN A 780 66.03 -4.92 3.58
CA GLN A 780 66.93 -4.18 2.69
C GLN A 780 66.19 -3.06 1.97
N PHE A 781 66.75 -1.85 2.01
CA PHE A 781 66.32 -0.74 1.18
C PHE A 781 67.50 -0.28 0.32
N ASN A 782 67.40 -0.50 -0.99
CA ASN A 782 68.51 -0.32 -1.93
C ASN A 782 68.21 0.80 -2.94
N LEU A 783 69.27 1.40 -3.47
CA LEU A 783 69.21 2.44 -4.48
C LEU A 783 70.08 2.08 -5.68
N ILE A 784 69.54 2.32 -6.87
CA ILE A 784 70.26 2.14 -8.14
C ILE A 784 71.30 3.26 -8.35
N ASN A 785 70.96 4.50 -7.95
CA ASN A 785 71.85 5.67 -8.05
C ASN A 785 72.38 6.11 -6.68
N SER A 786 73.62 6.58 -6.63
CA SER A 786 74.29 7.03 -5.40
C SER A 786 73.88 8.44 -4.96
N PHE A 787 74.07 8.75 -3.67
CA PHE A 787 73.73 10.02 -3.02
C PHE A 787 74.96 10.70 -2.43
N GLY A 788 74.92 12.03 -2.36
CA GLY A 788 75.89 12.80 -1.57
C GLY A 788 75.59 12.64 -0.09
N LEU A 789 76.61 12.29 0.69
CA LEU A 789 76.58 12.27 2.15
C LEU A 789 77.26 13.52 2.71
N ASP A 790 76.80 13.99 3.86
CA ASP A 790 77.49 15.01 4.67
C ASP A 790 78.09 14.30 5.88
N ASP A 791 79.41 14.33 6.03
CA ASP A 791 80.16 13.58 7.04
C ASP A 791 79.78 12.08 7.15
N GLY A 792 79.45 11.45 6.02
CA GLY A 792 79.06 10.03 5.97
C GLY A 792 77.60 9.76 6.36
N ILE A 793 76.81 10.80 6.61
CA ILE A 793 75.39 10.73 6.97
C ILE A 793 74.53 11.27 5.83
N LEU A 794 73.36 10.66 5.61
CA LEU A 794 72.32 11.21 4.76
C LEU A 794 71.65 12.39 5.49
N PRO A 795 71.86 13.65 5.07
CA PRO A 795 71.54 14.83 5.90
C PRO A 795 70.04 15.02 6.19
N MET A 796 69.19 14.37 5.39
CA MET A 796 67.74 14.47 5.40
C MET A 796 67.05 13.19 5.88
N GLY A 797 67.81 12.23 6.42
CA GLY A 797 67.35 10.87 6.66
C GLY A 797 67.56 10.39 8.10
N ILE A 798 66.53 9.79 8.69
CA ILE A 798 66.64 8.99 9.92
C ILE A 798 66.15 7.57 9.66
N VAL A 799 66.69 6.61 10.40
CA VAL A 799 66.24 5.21 10.38
C VAL A 799 65.81 4.77 11.77
N SER A 800 64.83 3.88 11.82
CA SER A 800 64.39 3.23 13.04
C SER A 800 64.32 1.72 12.87
N GLY A 801 64.83 0.99 13.86
CA GLY A 801 64.83 -0.47 13.89
C GLY A 801 63.67 -1.06 14.70
N PRO A 802 63.60 -2.40 14.79
CA PRO A 802 62.64 -3.10 15.65
C PRO A 802 62.81 -2.62 17.11
N GLY A 803 61.73 -2.09 17.71
CA GLY A 803 61.78 -1.50 19.06
C GLY A 803 61.89 0.03 19.10
N GLY A 804 62.00 0.70 17.95
CA GLY A 804 61.84 2.16 17.83
C GLY A 804 63.09 2.99 18.13
N ALA A 805 64.26 2.37 18.30
CA ALA A 805 65.52 3.10 18.39
C ALA A 805 65.79 3.86 17.07
N VAL A 806 66.07 5.16 17.17
CA VAL A 806 66.32 6.06 16.04
C VAL A 806 67.82 6.23 15.86
N ASP A 807 68.27 6.20 14.61
CA ASP A 807 69.67 6.37 14.21
C ASP A 807 69.78 7.18 12.89
N PHE A 808 70.99 7.59 12.54
CA PHE A 808 71.28 8.23 11.26
C PHE A 808 71.41 7.20 10.14
N ILE A 809 71.15 7.63 8.91
CA ILE A 809 71.31 6.79 7.73
C ILE A 809 72.71 6.99 7.15
N THR A 810 73.42 5.90 6.87
CA THR A 810 74.61 5.86 6.02
C THR A 810 74.42 4.91 4.83
N LEU A 811 75.45 4.80 3.98
CA LEU A 811 75.44 4.00 2.76
C LEU A 811 76.44 2.84 2.85
N ALA A 812 75.99 1.65 2.48
CA ALA A 812 76.84 0.47 2.32
C ALA A 812 76.70 -0.10 0.92
N SER A 813 77.79 -0.59 0.33
CA SER A 813 77.71 -1.26 -0.97
C SER A 813 77.03 -2.62 -0.86
N ASN A 814 76.25 -2.97 -1.88
CA ASN A 814 75.72 -4.32 -2.04
C ASN A 814 75.53 -4.66 -3.52
N THR A 815 74.86 -5.78 -3.79
CA THR A 815 74.66 -6.32 -5.14
C THR A 815 73.80 -5.46 -6.06
N ASP A 816 73.02 -4.51 -5.53
CA ASP A 816 72.09 -3.67 -6.31
C ASP A 816 72.57 -2.23 -6.46
N GLY A 817 73.80 -1.94 -6.02
CA GLY A 817 74.35 -0.60 -5.96
C GLY A 817 74.66 -0.23 -4.51
N VAL A 818 73.74 0.46 -3.86
CA VAL A 818 73.94 1.00 -2.50
C VAL A 818 72.72 0.71 -1.61
N ALA A 819 72.96 0.19 -0.40
CA ALA A 819 71.96 0.03 0.65
C ALA A 819 71.97 1.21 1.62
N LEU A 820 70.79 1.59 2.10
CA LEU A 820 70.64 2.50 3.23
C LEU A 820 70.63 1.67 4.51
N VAL A 821 71.54 2.00 5.42
CA VAL A 821 71.74 1.28 6.68
C VAL A 821 71.82 2.25 7.86
N PRO A 822 71.51 1.80 9.09
CA PRO A 822 71.87 2.52 10.31
C PRO A 822 73.39 2.73 10.42
N LEU A 823 73.82 3.81 11.08
CA LEU A 823 75.22 4.25 11.15
C LEU A 823 76.05 3.45 12.17
#